data_AF-A0A919MVH5-F1
#
_entry.id   AF-A0A919MVH5-F1
#
_cell.length_a   1.000
_cell.length_b   1.000
_cell.length_c   1.000
_cell.angle_alpha   90.00
_cell.angle_beta   90.00
_cell.angle_gamma   90.00
#
_symmetry.space_group_name_H-M   'P 1'
#
loop_
_entity.id
_entity.type
_entity.pdbx_description
1 polymer ?
#
loop_
_entity_poly.entity_id
_entity_poly.type
_entity_poly.pdbx_seq_one_letter_code
_entity_poly.pdbx_strand_id
1 'polypeptide(L)'
;MTLLAERTTPAEQAEPVAAAGDSVTVAAWTVVSRVTGVIRGVVVAAVLGATVFANTYQFTNALPNLIFYGLLGGSMVSSLLIPALVRHLDRGDTAATTRIAGGFLGVIALGAAIATPVAVLLAPFVLGLTSAGGDQTRAGLLLVLMLLPQIPLYGLVATAGAVMNAKGRFGLAAAAPALENVGTVLVLGLVALTRPDIANLDRAPLSTLLLLGLGTTGAVALHAGTQWWGARRAGVRLRPRAGWRDPEVRTVLARSLPALAQAGLAAVQLLVLLAIANRVAGGVVAFQLAMNFYFLPIALGATPVALSLAPRLARMAGPAERPMFRDTVIRGLRFALFLAVPAAAGYLAIATPLATAVAYGGFGEGGGPALVAAGVAGLAAGVLGETVFLVLTYACYARSDTRTPLRAMVVQVAVALAVAGGALLADGPAVLAILGLAQTAGSLAGAAMLGRSLLAAFPDGDEPLAGPVLRMAGLAAAMAVPAYLLGTLLTDRVSGGFGGVLGVLAAAAAGGAVYLGGQRLLGAPELEWILAGKRGPRVAGRDSGAALAGLLLLGSAAMGVLVGLNPLLAAGVVVAAGAGAWIYRRPAVAAYLLIFVTPLTAGIDRGTLLPMLRPHEALAIFAGLVLVVRYLLTVRTGAVRWPRITRLDAVLIGLAVCSSLVPLLVMLVRGREITTDDLQHTTVLWKLLAVYAIVRLSITTEKQALRALYLSMTSAAIVCVIGILQSLDLFGVPQLLGTLWAPFGVERTLAIGRGSSTLALAAAVADLAILNLALAVGLLLRGSRHRLLLGGIAVICIFGTLGAGEFSTVLGLMVAMGALIITSKATRLLGYALPLLLVGGMVMWPVIETRLMGFQSAAGLPDSWIVRLHNLNTYFWPDLLADGNWAFGVRPSARVAAAHEEFGYVWIESGYTWLLWGGGLPLLGAYVAFVVVALRRSLAAARRSTGVVGVIGLALVAYIWANVALMNFDPHLTYRGAAEAMFGLLAMLRNLDQEQEQEST
;
A
#
# COMPACT_ATOMS: atom_id res chain seq x y z
N MET A 1 -16.62 61.28 23.89
CA MET A 1 -15.24 61.21 24.41
C MET A 1 -15.11 59.88 25.17
N THR A 2 -14.71 58.80 24.49
CA THR A 2 -13.34 58.20 24.45
C THR A 2 -13.00 57.34 25.66
N LEU A 3 -12.70 56.06 25.37
CA LEU A 3 -11.89 55.08 26.14
C LEU A 3 -12.60 54.44 27.36
N LEU A 4 -12.83 53.12 27.40
CA LEU A 4 -11.79 52.10 27.47
C LEU A 4 -12.17 50.83 26.69
N ALA A 5 -11.45 50.59 25.61
CA ALA A 5 -11.30 49.27 25.00
C ALA A 5 -10.34 48.46 25.88
N GLU A 6 -10.87 47.48 26.60
CA GLU A 6 -10.07 46.54 27.36
C GLU A 6 -9.39 45.58 26.37
N ARG A 7 -8.07 45.76 26.22
CA ARG A 7 -7.21 44.92 25.38
C ARG A 7 -7.17 43.51 25.97
N THR A 8 -7.85 42.57 25.34
CA THR A 8 -7.54 41.15 25.45
C THR A 8 -6.07 40.95 25.09
N THR A 9 -5.28 40.37 25.99
CA THR A 9 -3.84 40.19 25.85
C THR A 9 -3.51 39.24 24.68
N PRO A 10 -2.34 39.37 24.02
CA PRO A 10 -1.96 38.53 22.87
C PRO A 10 -1.75 37.03 23.18
N ALA A 11 -1.91 36.61 24.43
CA ALA A 11 -1.66 35.24 24.88
C ALA A 11 -2.81 34.27 24.55
N GLU A 12 -4.04 34.75 24.36
CA GLU A 12 -5.21 33.90 24.09
C GLU A 12 -5.35 33.51 22.60
N GLN A 13 -4.51 34.07 21.73
CA GLN A 13 -4.45 33.74 20.30
C GLN A 13 -3.36 32.72 19.93
N ALA A 14 -2.61 32.21 20.91
CA ALA A 14 -1.49 31.27 20.68
C ALA A 14 -1.89 29.78 20.60
N GLU A 15 -3.12 29.41 20.97
CA GLU A 15 -3.62 28.03 20.93
C GLU A 15 -3.94 27.39 19.54
N PRO A 16 -4.02 28.08 18.38
CA PRO A 16 -4.31 27.40 17.11
C PRO A 16 -3.15 26.55 16.56
N VAL A 17 -1.92 26.78 17.04
CA VAL A 17 -0.69 26.29 16.41
C VAL A 17 -0.29 24.87 16.86
N ALA A 18 -0.56 24.52 18.13
CA ALA A 18 -0.39 23.14 18.62
C ALA A 18 -1.45 22.18 18.05
N ALA A 19 -2.68 22.67 17.85
CA ALA A 19 -3.79 21.87 17.32
C ALA A 19 -3.61 21.45 15.84
N ALA A 20 -2.87 22.23 15.04
CA ALA A 20 -2.70 21.96 13.60
C ALA A 20 -1.70 20.83 13.28
N GLY A 21 -0.61 20.71 14.03
CA GLY A 21 0.40 19.65 13.85
C GLY A 21 -0.11 18.27 14.29
N ASP A 22 -0.87 18.24 15.38
CA ASP A 22 -1.46 17.02 15.91
C ASP A 22 -2.62 16.50 15.05
N SER A 23 -3.43 17.41 14.46
CA SER A 23 -4.52 17.04 13.55
C SER A 23 -4.05 16.28 12.30
N VAL A 24 -2.86 16.61 11.77
CA VAL A 24 -2.27 15.90 10.63
C VAL A 24 -1.84 14.48 11.01
N THR A 25 -1.25 14.32 12.19
CA THR A 25 -0.80 13.03 12.71
C THR A 25 -2.00 12.12 12.97
N VAL A 26 -3.08 12.66 13.53
CA VAL A 26 -4.34 11.94 13.74
C VAL A 26 -4.98 11.53 12.42
N ALA A 27 -5.04 12.44 11.44
CA ALA A 27 -5.59 12.13 10.13
C ALA A 27 -4.80 11.01 9.42
N ALA A 28 -3.46 11.06 9.48
CA ALA A 28 -2.60 10.03 8.91
C ALA A 28 -2.82 8.66 9.59
N TRP A 29 -2.84 8.62 10.93
CA TRP A 29 -3.10 7.38 11.66
C TRP A 29 -4.53 6.86 11.45
N THR A 30 -5.51 7.75 11.30
CA THR A 30 -6.88 7.36 10.97
C THR A 30 -6.93 6.68 9.61
N VAL A 31 -6.25 7.23 8.59
CA VAL A 31 -6.14 6.59 7.27
C VAL A 31 -5.50 5.21 7.38
N VAL A 32 -4.39 5.08 8.11
CA VAL A 32 -3.72 3.79 8.35
C VAL A 32 -4.66 2.79 9.03
N SER A 33 -5.39 3.22 10.07
CA SER A 33 -6.37 2.39 10.78
C SER A 33 -7.53 1.95 9.87
N ARG A 34 -7.99 2.81 8.95
CA ARG A 34 -9.04 2.45 7.98
C ARG A 34 -8.54 1.47 6.93
N VAL A 35 -7.35 1.71 6.37
CA VAL A 35 -6.72 0.81 5.39
C VAL A 35 -6.45 -0.57 5.99
N THR A 36 -5.89 -0.63 7.20
CA THR A 36 -5.67 -1.90 7.90
C THR A 36 -6.98 -2.63 8.21
N GLY A 37 -8.07 -1.90 8.49
CA GLY A 37 -9.40 -2.48 8.69
C GLY A 37 -9.98 -3.12 7.42
N VAL A 38 -9.80 -2.47 6.27
CA VAL A 38 -10.16 -3.05 4.96
C VAL A 38 -9.33 -4.31 4.69
N ILE A 39 -8.01 -4.23 4.88
CA ILE A 39 -7.10 -5.39 4.73
C ILE A 39 -7.56 -6.55 5.62
N ARG A 40 -7.90 -6.28 6.89
CA ARG A 40 -8.45 -7.30 7.80
C ARG A 40 -9.69 -7.97 7.19
N GLY A 41 -10.64 -7.19 6.68
CA GLY A 41 -11.85 -7.72 6.03
C GLY A 41 -11.52 -8.58 4.80
N VAL A 42 -10.59 -8.14 3.96
CA VAL A 42 -10.12 -8.89 2.79
C VAL A 42 -9.43 -10.20 3.18
N VAL A 43 -8.59 -10.18 4.22
CA VAL A 43 -7.92 -11.39 4.71
C VAL A 43 -8.92 -12.38 5.30
N VAL A 44 -9.90 -11.90 6.08
CA VAL A 44 -11.01 -12.76 6.55
C VAL A 44 -11.71 -13.43 5.39
N ALA A 45 -12.07 -12.65 4.37
CA ALA A 45 -12.71 -13.16 3.16
C ALA A 45 -11.81 -14.20 2.48
N ALA A 46 -10.56 -13.85 2.18
CA ALA A 46 -9.63 -14.70 1.45
C ALA A 46 -9.35 -16.04 2.15
N VAL A 47 -9.25 -16.04 3.48
CA VAL A 47 -8.92 -17.22 4.28
C VAL A 47 -10.15 -18.09 4.53
N LEU A 48 -11.29 -17.50 4.94
CA LEU A 48 -12.48 -18.26 5.33
C LEU A 48 -13.45 -18.53 4.17
N GLY A 49 -13.24 -17.88 3.03
CA GLY A 49 -14.05 -18.02 1.82
C GLY A 49 -15.44 -17.39 1.92
N ALA A 50 -16.23 -17.55 0.86
CA ALA A 50 -17.63 -17.14 0.82
C ALA A 50 -18.53 -18.21 1.48
N THR A 51 -18.29 -18.50 2.77
CA THR A 51 -18.90 -19.65 3.47
C THR A 51 -19.83 -19.23 4.62
N VAL A 52 -20.66 -20.17 5.09
CA VAL A 52 -21.48 -19.99 6.30
C VAL A 52 -20.60 -19.89 7.56
N PHE A 53 -19.44 -20.57 7.56
CA PHE A 53 -18.46 -20.45 8.63
C PHE A 53 -17.84 -19.06 8.71
N ALA A 54 -17.40 -18.51 7.57
CA ALA A 54 -16.90 -17.14 7.51
C ALA A 54 -17.92 -16.13 8.04
N ASN A 55 -19.21 -16.32 7.69
CA ASN A 55 -20.29 -15.51 8.22
C ASN A 55 -20.44 -15.63 9.74
N THR A 56 -20.43 -16.86 10.28
CA THR A 56 -20.58 -17.10 11.73
C THR A 56 -19.46 -16.44 12.51
N TYR A 57 -18.22 -16.61 12.05
CA TYR A 57 -17.07 -15.93 12.64
C TYR A 57 -17.20 -14.41 12.56
N GLN A 58 -17.51 -13.84 11.39
CA GLN A 58 -17.62 -12.37 11.29
C GLN A 58 -18.80 -11.76 12.01
N PHE A 59 -19.92 -12.48 12.07
CA PHE A 59 -21.08 -12.06 12.84
C PHE A 59 -20.72 -12.02 14.33
N THR A 60 -20.16 -13.11 14.86
CA THR A 60 -19.78 -13.21 16.29
C THR A 60 -18.66 -12.24 16.66
N ASN A 61 -17.70 -11.99 15.76
CA ASN A 61 -16.61 -11.02 15.93
C ASN A 61 -17.08 -9.55 15.89
N ALA A 62 -18.21 -9.26 15.25
CA ALA A 62 -18.79 -7.92 15.27
C ALA A 62 -19.55 -7.60 16.57
N LEU A 63 -20.09 -8.62 17.25
CA LEU A 63 -20.96 -8.43 18.43
C LEU A 63 -20.32 -7.59 19.55
N PRO A 64 -19.06 -7.83 19.98
CA PRO A 64 -18.49 -7.07 21.09
C PRO A 64 -18.40 -5.57 20.78
N ASN A 65 -18.02 -5.23 19.55
CA ASN A 65 -17.96 -3.86 19.07
C ASN A 65 -19.35 -3.21 19.04
N LEU A 66 -20.34 -3.90 18.50
CA LEU A 66 -21.73 -3.39 18.42
C LEU A 66 -22.32 -3.15 19.81
N ILE A 67 -22.13 -4.10 20.74
CA ILE A 67 -22.63 -3.98 22.11
C ILE A 67 -21.92 -2.83 22.83
N PHE A 68 -20.60 -2.74 22.74
CA PHE A 68 -19.85 -1.69 23.44
C PHE A 68 -20.13 -0.30 22.86
N TYR A 69 -19.88 -0.10 21.56
CA TYR A 69 -20.00 1.22 20.94
C TYR A 69 -21.47 1.65 20.76
N GLY A 70 -22.38 0.69 20.56
CA GLY A 70 -23.81 0.94 20.41
C GLY A 70 -24.54 1.14 21.73
N LEU A 71 -24.34 0.25 22.71
CA LEU A 71 -25.21 0.18 23.91
C LEU A 71 -24.57 0.73 25.19
N LEU A 72 -23.24 0.70 25.31
CA LEU A 72 -22.58 0.92 26.61
C LEU A 72 -21.75 2.20 26.71
N GLY A 73 -20.92 2.54 25.72
CA GLY A 73 -19.87 3.54 25.96
C GLY A 73 -19.43 4.40 24.77
N GLY A 74 -19.68 3.99 23.53
CA GLY A 74 -19.11 4.64 22.35
C GLY A 74 -19.39 6.15 22.25
N SER A 75 -20.67 6.52 22.19
CA SER A 75 -21.10 7.93 22.08
C SER A 75 -20.90 8.71 23.37
N MET A 76 -21.00 8.06 24.54
CA MET A 76 -20.82 8.68 25.85
C MET A 76 -19.38 9.15 26.11
N VAL A 77 -18.40 8.36 25.65
CA VAL A 77 -16.97 8.65 25.87
C VAL A 77 -16.52 9.90 25.09
N SER A 78 -16.88 10.02 23.82
CA SER A 78 -16.47 11.16 22.99
C SER A 78 -17.24 12.43 23.29
N SER A 79 -18.54 12.33 23.59
CA SER A 79 -19.39 13.50 23.78
C SER A 79 -19.26 14.15 25.15
N LEU A 80 -18.95 13.38 26.21
CA LEU A 80 -19.12 13.89 27.58
C LEU A 80 -18.03 13.49 28.57
N LEU A 81 -17.32 12.37 28.38
CA LEU A 81 -16.15 12.07 29.20
C LEU A 81 -14.98 13.02 28.87
N ILE A 82 -14.68 13.24 27.58
CA ILE A 82 -13.58 14.15 27.19
C ILE A 82 -13.78 15.56 27.77
N PRO A 83 -14.94 16.24 27.60
CA PRO A 83 -15.14 17.56 28.21
C PRO A 83 -15.05 17.55 29.74
N ALA A 84 -15.56 16.51 30.40
CA ALA A 84 -15.45 16.39 31.86
C ALA A 84 -14.00 16.27 32.32
N LEU A 85 -13.16 15.50 31.60
CA LEU A 85 -11.74 15.37 31.90
C LEU A 85 -10.99 16.70 31.64
N VAL A 86 -11.25 17.37 30.52
CA VAL A 86 -10.61 18.66 30.16
C VAL A 86 -10.83 19.70 31.27
N ARG A 87 -12.07 19.83 31.79
CA ARG A 87 -12.36 20.78 32.89
C ARG A 87 -11.51 20.60 34.14
N HIS A 88 -11.17 19.36 34.50
CA HIS A 88 -10.34 19.08 35.68
C HIS A 88 -8.85 19.16 35.36
N LEU A 89 -8.49 18.85 34.11
CA LEU A 89 -7.13 18.97 33.59
C LEU A 89 -6.66 20.43 33.53
N ASP A 90 -7.51 21.33 33.05
CA ASP A 90 -7.21 22.77 32.95
C ASP A 90 -7.01 23.42 34.33
N ARG A 91 -7.61 22.82 35.37
CA ARG A 91 -7.47 23.22 36.78
C ARG A 91 -6.28 22.55 37.49
N GLY A 92 -5.54 21.67 36.80
CA GLY A 92 -4.43 20.91 37.37
C GLY A 92 -4.85 19.76 38.32
N ASP A 93 -6.15 19.46 38.44
CA ASP A 93 -6.66 18.44 39.37
C ASP A 93 -6.56 17.02 38.78
N THR A 94 -5.36 16.45 38.92
CA THR A 94 -5.07 15.09 38.46
C THR A 94 -5.82 14.03 39.29
N ALA A 95 -6.17 14.34 40.54
CA ALA A 95 -6.91 13.42 41.42
C ALA A 95 -8.36 13.29 40.96
N ALA A 96 -9.05 14.40 40.67
CA ALA A 96 -10.38 14.40 40.08
C ALA A 96 -10.38 13.75 38.68
N THR A 97 -9.38 14.06 37.85
CA THR A 97 -9.22 13.43 36.53
C THR A 97 -9.17 11.90 36.65
N THR A 98 -8.38 11.37 37.59
CA THR A 98 -8.24 9.92 37.82
C THR A 98 -9.49 9.32 38.48
N ARG A 99 -10.18 10.07 39.35
CA ARG A 99 -11.45 9.66 39.96
C ARG A 99 -12.53 9.47 38.89
N ILE A 100 -12.73 10.46 38.03
CA ILE A 100 -13.76 10.47 36.98
C ILE A 100 -13.47 9.42 35.93
N ALA A 101 -12.24 9.37 35.39
CA ALA A 101 -11.86 8.36 34.42
C ALA A 101 -12.02 6.93 34.96
N GLY A 102 -11.62 6.70 36.22
CA GLY A 102 -11.84 5.41 36.88
C GLY A 102 -13.31 5.09 37.16
N GLY A 103 -14.12 6.11 37.50
CA GLY A 103 -15.56 5.97 37.71
C GLY A 103 -16.29 5.56 36.43
N PHE A 104 -15.98 6.20 35.30
CA PHE A 104 -16.48 5.81 33.98
C PHE A 104 -16.08 4.39 33.61
N LEU A 105 -14.80 4.04 33.78
CA LEU A 105 -14.32 2.69 33.53
C LEU A 105 -15.06 1.65 34.37
N GLY A 106 -15.40 1.95 35.62
CA GLY A 106 -16.16 1.04 36.47
C GLY A 106 -17.63 0.91 36.07
N VAL A 107 -18.29 1.99 35.63
CA VAL A 107 -19.64 1.91 35.08
C VAL A 107 -19.67 1.08 33.80
N ILE A 108 -18.70 1.29 32.91
CA ILE A 108 -18.55 0.49 31.69
C ILE A 108 -18.26 -0.98 32.04
N ALA A 109 -17.38 -1.24 33.00
CA ALA A 109 -17.08 -2.60 33.44
C ALA A 109 -18.31 -3.29 34.05
N LEU A 110 -19.11 -2.58 34.83
CA LEU A 110 -20.38 -3.09 35.36
C LEU A 110 -21.38 -3.37 34.23
N GLY A 111 -21.53 -2.43 33.29
CA GLY A 111 -22.37 -2.62 32.10
C GLY A 111 -21.94 -3.82 31.27
N ALA A 112 -20.63 -4.01 31.07
CA ALA A 112 -20.06 -5.17 30.40
C ALA A 112 -20.30 -6.48 31.17
N ALA A 113 -20.15 -6.46 32.50
CA ALA A 113 -20.42 -7.61 33.36
C ALA A 113 -21.88 -8.06 33.32
N ILE A 114 -22.83 -7.15 33.05
CA ILE A 114 -24.25 -7.45 32.85
C ILE A 114 -24.52 -7.85 31.40
N ALA A 115 -23.97 -7.12 30.42
CA ALA A 115 -24.22 -7.34 29.01
C ALA A 115 -23.67 -8.68 28.50
N THR A 116 -22.52 -9.13 29.03
CA THR A 116 -21.90 -10.40 28.60
C THR A 116 -22.79 -11.61 28.88
N PRO A 117 -23.28 -11.88 30.11
CA PRO A 117 -24.23 -12.95 30.36
C PRO A 117 -25.51 -12.86 29.52
N VAL A 118 -26.06 -11.65 29.37
CA VAL A 118 -27.26 -11.42 28.55
C VAL A 118 -26.99 -11.78 27.08
N ALA A 119 -25.85 -11.37 26.54
CA ALA A 119 -25.46 -11.72 25.18
C ALA A 119 -25.26 -13.23 24.99
N VAL A 120 -24.69 -13.94 25.97
CA VAL A 120 -24.57 -15.41 25.94
C VAL A 120 -25.95 -16.08 25.95
N LEU A 121 -26.88 -15.59 26.77
CA LEU A 121 -28.24 -16.12 26.84
C LEU A 121 -29.04 -15.87 25.55
N LEU A 122 -28.82 -14.72 24.90
CA LEU A 122 -29.48 -14.37 23.64
C LEU A 122 -28.77 -14.96 22.41
N ALA A 123 -27.52 -15.40 22.52
CA ALA A 123 -26.73 -15.92 21.39
C ALA A 123 -27.40 -17.10 20.67
N PRO A 124 -28.00 -18.10 21.34
CA PRO A 124 -28.72 -19.18 20.66
C PRO A 124 -29.89 -18.67 19.82
N PHE A 125 -30.63 -17.67 20.31
CA PHE A 125 -31.74 -17.08 19.58
C PHE A 125 -31.24 -16.31 18.35
N VAL A 126 -30.23 -15.46 18.53
CA VAL A 126 -29.64 -14.68 17.44
C VAL A 126 -29.00 -15.57 16.38
N LEU A 127 -28.28 -16.62 16.78
CA LEU A 127 -27.68 -17.60 15.86
C LEU A 127 -28.70 -18.59 15.27
N GLY A 128 -29.83 -18.82 15.95
CA GLY A 128 -30.93 -19.62 15.42
C GLY A 128 -31.70 -18.91 14.31
N LEU A 129 -31.77 -17.58 14.36
CA LEU A 129 -32.35 -16.76 13.30
C LEU A 129 -31.50 -16.71 12.02
N THR A 130 -30.24 -17.16 12.06
CA THR A 130 -29.27 -16.94 10.99
C THR A 130 -29.08 -18.13 10.04
N SER A 131 -30.09 -19.00 9.88
CA SER A 131 -30.05 -20.22 9.02
C SER A 131 -28.88 -21.18 9.27
N ALA A 132 -28.31 -21.15 10.48
CA ALA A 132 -27.21 -22.01 10.90
C ALA A 132 -27.73 -23.41 11.28
N GLY A 133 -27.18 -24.47 10.68
CA GLY A 133 -27.39 -25.85 11.17
C GLY A 133 -26.80 -26.07 12.57
N GLY A 134 -27.17 -27.16 13.25
CA GLY A 134 -26.84 -27.37 14.67
C GLY A 134 -25.34 -27.26 15.04
N ASP A 135 -24.44 -27.77 14.19
CA ASP A 135 -22.99 -27.67 14.44
C ASP A 135 -22.45 -26.25 14.27
N GLN A 136 -23.04 -25.49 13.34
CA GLN A 136 -22.70 -24.10 13.07
C GLN A 136 -23.10 -23.20 14.24
N THR A 137 -24.28 -23.46 14.82
CA THR A 137 -24.74 -22.80 16.06
C THR A 137 -23.78 -23.09 17.21
N ARG A 138 -23.30 -24.34 17.35
CA ARG A 138 -22.32 -24.72 18.38
C ARG A 138 -21.00 -23.97 18.21
N ALA A 139 -20.47 -23.91 16.99
CA ALA A 139 -19.25 -23.15 16.69
C ALA A 139 -19.43 -21.66 16.99
N GLY A 140 -20.58 -21.08 16.60
CA GLY A 140 -20.94 -19.70 16.91
C GLY A 140 -20.99 -19.42 18.41
N LEU A 141 -21.61 -20.32 19.21
CA LEU A 141 -21.67 -20.17 20.66
C LEU A 141 -20.27 -20.20 21.30
N LEU A 142 -19.39 -21.11 20.87
CA LEU A 142 -18.01 -21.15 21.34
C LEU A 142 -17.26 -19.86 21.01
N LEU A 143 -17.43 -19.33 19.79
CA LEU A 143 -16.84 -18.05 19.38
C LEU A 143 -17.38 -16.90 20.23
N VAL A 144 -18.70 -16.81 20.44
CA VAL A 144 -19.31 -15.78 21.31
C VAL A 144 -18.68 -15.79 22.70
N LEU A 145 -18.54 -16.97 23.32
CA LEU A 145 -17.92 -17.09 24.65
C LEU A 145 -16.47 -16.58 24.67
N MET A 146 -15.71 -16.80 23.61
CA MET A 146 -14.31 -16.38 23.49
C MET A 146 -14.15 -14.90 23.10
N LEU A 147 -15.15 -14.31 22.42
CA LEU A 147 -15.12 -12.95 21.87
C LEU A 147 -15.79 -11.92 22.79
N LEU A 148 -16.81 -12.27 23.57
CA LEU A 148 -17.47 -11.33 24.51
C LEU A 148 -16.56 -10.72 25.59
N PRO A 149 -15.47 -11.37 26.05
CA PRO A 149 -14.46 -10.71 26.89
C PRO A 149 -13.85 -9.45 26.28
N GLN A 150 -14.03 -9.20 24.98
CA GLN A 150 -13.63 -7.96 24.32
C GLN A 150 -14.45 -6.74 24.75
N ILE A 151 -15.71 -6.89 25.21
CA ILE A 151 -16.56 -5.76 25.64
C ILE A 151 -15.89 -4.91 26.73
N PRO A 152 -15.44 -5.48 27.88
CA PRO A 152 -14.73 -4.69 28.89
C PRO A 152 -13.37 -4.16 28.39
N LEU A 153 -12.70 -4.85 27.45
CA LEU A 153 -11.47 -4.37 26.83
C LEU A 153 -11.69 -3.12 25.98
N TYR A 154 -12.76 -3.08 25.18
CA TYR A 154 -13.16 -1.88 24.45
C TYR A 154 -13.55 -0.73 25.39
N GLY A 155 -14.14 -1.06 26.54
CA GLY A 155 -14.36 -0.11 27.62
C GLY A 155 -13.08 0.57 28.12
N LEU A 156 -12.03 -0.23 28.29
CA LEU A 156 -10.70 0.27 28.64
C LEU A 156 -10.09 1.10 27.51
N VAL A 157 -10.16 0.61 26.26
CA VAL A 157 -9.71 1.34 25.05
C VAL A 157 -10.33 2.73 24.98
N ALA A 158 -11.66 2.81 25.07
CA ALA A 158 -12.37 4.07 24.93
C ALA A 158 -12.03 5.05 26.06
N THR A 159 -12.03 4.58 27.31
CA THR A 159 -11.72 5.42 28.47
C THR A 159 -10.27 5.93 28.43
N ALA A 160 -9.32 5.07 28.06
CA ALA A 160 -7.92 5.44 27.90
C ALA A 160 -7.68 6.38 26.73
N GLY A 161 -8.35 6.15 25.59
CA GLY A 161 -8.35 7.06 24.45
C GLY A 161 -8.87 8.44 24.84
N ALA A 162 -9.95 8.53 25.61
CA ALA A 162 -10.49 9.80 26.09
C ALA A 162 -9.52 10.55 27.00
N VAL A 163 -8.83 9.86 27.92
CA VAL A 163 -7.77 10.45 28.75
C VAL A 163 -6.64 11.02 27.90
N MET A 164 -6.15 10.26 26.92
CA MET A 164 -5.07 10.70 26.04
C MET A 164 -5.50 11.89 25.17
N ASN A 165 -6.70 11.85 24.60
CA ASN A 165 -7.26 12.95 23.81
C ASN A 165 -7.44 14.21 24.66
N ALA A 166 -7.94 14.10 25.89
CA ALA A 166 -8.07 15.23 26.81
C ALA A 166 -6.72 15.84 27.22
N LYS A 167 -5.63 15.06 27.16
CA LYS A 167 -4.25 15.50 27.41
C LYS A 167 -3.50 15.95 26.14
N GLY A 168 -4.18 16.05 24.99
CA GLY A 168 -3.55 16.43 23.72
C GLY A 168 -2.66 15.34 23.09
N ARG A 169 -2.73 14.08 23.53
CA ARG A 169 -1.89 12.97 23.05
C ARG A 169 -2.62 12.08 22.06
N PHE A 170 -2.89 12.60 20.88
CA PHE A 170 -3.80 11.96 19.93
C PHE A 170 -3.18 10.82 19.10
N GLY A 171 -1.85 10.83 18.88
CA GLY A 171 -1.19 9.91 17.97
C GLY A 171 -1.36 8.42 18.36
N LEU A 172 -1.09 8.07 19.63
CA LEU A 172 -1.24 6.70 20.12
C LEU A 172 -2.72 6.24 20.13
N ALA A 173 -3.65 7.14 20.47
CA ALA A 173 -5.08 6.86 20.42
C ALA A 173 -5.57 6.57 18.99
N ALA A 174 -5.08 7.31 17.99
CA ALA A 174 -5.45 7.12 16.59
C ALA A 174 -4.78 5.90 15.93
N ALA A 175 -3.56 5.54 16.36
CA ALA A 175 -2.80 4.43 15.81
C ALA A 175 -3.25 3.05 16.32
N ALA A 176 -3.81 2.98 17.52
CA ALA A 176 -4.00 1.70 18.19
C ALA A 176 -5.02 0.73 17.55
N PRO A 177 -6.10 1.19 16.88
CA PRO A 177 -6.96 0.30 16.12
C PRO A 177 -6.23 -0.46 15.00
N ALA A 178 -5.16 0.11 14.43
CA ALA A 178 -4.34 -0.59 13.44
C ALA A 178 -3.65 -1.83 14.04
N LEU A 179 -3.33 -1.83 15.33
CA LEU A 179 -2.71 -2.97 16.02
C LEU A 179 -3.68 -4.13 16.16
N GLU A 180 -4.94 -3.83 16.48
CA GLU A 180 -6.02 -4.82 16.52
C GLU A 180 -6.24 -5.44 15.15
N ASN A 181 -6.29 -4.61 14.11
CA ASN A 181 -6.44 -5.05 12.73
C ASN A 181 -5.28 -5.96 12.31
N VAL A 182 -4.04 -5.53 12.54
CA VAL A 182 -2.84 -6.32 12.23
C VAL A 182 -2.80 -7.61 13.04
N GLY A 183 -3.10 -7.58 14.33
CA GLY A 183 -3.18 -8.77 15.18
C GLY A 183 -4.20 -9.78 14.66
N THR A 184 -5.38 -9.31 14.24
CA THR A 184 -6.41 -10.17 13.63
C THR A 184 -5.93 -10.75 12.29
N VAL A 185 -5.27 -9.96 11.45
CA VAL A 185 -4.67 -10.42 10.19
C VAL A 185 -3.61 -11.51 10.45
N LEU A 186 -2.78 -11.35 11.48
CA LEU A 186 -1.78 -12.36 11.86
C LEU A 186 -2.45 -13.68 12.31
N VAL A 187 -3.51 -13.60 13.11
CA VAL A 187 -4.29 -14.78 13.53
C VAL A 187 -4.87 -15.51 12.31
N LEU A 188 -5.48 -14.78 11.37
CA LEU A 188 -6.03 -15.36 10.14
C LEU A 188 -4.94 -15.91 9.22
N GLY A 189 -3.79 -15.25 9.14
CA GLY A 189 -2.62 -15.76 8.42
C GLY A 189 -2.12 -17.09 9.01
N LEU A 190 -2.10 -17.22 10.34
CA LEU A 190 -1.78 -18.48 10.98
C LEU A 190 -2.82 -19.57 10.69
N VAL A 191 -4.11 -19.23 10.69
CA VAL A 191 -5.17 -20.16 10.29
C VAL A 191 -4.93 -20.64 8.85
N ALA A 192 -4.64 -19.72 7.92
CA ALA A 192 -4.36 -20.08 6.52
C ALA A 192 -3.14 -21.00 6.36
N LEU A 193 -2.08 -20.77 7.13
CA LEU A 193 -0.87 -21.61 7.10
C LEU A 193 -1.09 -22.99 7.72
N THR A 194 -1.88 -23.07 8.79
CA THR A 194 -2.10 -24.33 9.53
C THR A 194 -3.27 -25.14 8.98
N ARG A 195 -4.20 -24.49 8.27
CA ARG A 195 -5.43 -25.05 7.69
C ARG A 195 -5.74 -24.39 6.34
N PRO A 196 -4.96 -24.71 5.29
CA PRO A 196 -5.15 -24.13 3.96
C PRO A 196 -6.50 -24.50 3.32
N ASP A 197 -7.11 -25.58 3.78
CA ASP A 197 -8.38 -26.16 3.32
C ASP A 197 -9.62 -25.64 4.09
N ILE A 198 -9.46 -24.71 5.03
CA ILE A 198 -10.53 -24.28 5.94
C ILE A 198 -11.80 -23.79 5.23
N ALA A 199 -11.67 -23.17 4.06
CA ALA A 199 -12.81 -22.70 3.26
C ALA A 199 -13.67 -23.86 2.71
N ASN A 200 -13.13 -25.07 2.64
CA ASN A 200 -13.80 -26.27 2.12
C ASN A 200 -14.30 -27.20 3.24
N LEU A 201 -14.10 -26.83 4.51
CA LEU A 201 -14.51 -27.66 5.64
C LEU A 201 -15.94 -27.33 6.07
N ASP A 202 -16.78 -28.36 6.13
CA ASP A 202 -18.13 -28.25 6.68
C ASP A 202 -18.12 -27.94 8.19
N ARG A 203 -17.05 -28.32 8.90
CA ARG A 203 -16.89 -28.11 10.34
C ARG A 203 -15.48 -27.65 10.68
N ALA A 204 -15.38 -26.48 11.30
CA ALA A 204 -14.12 -25.98 11.82
C ALA A 204 -13.70 -26.78 13.07
N PRO A 205 -12.46 -27.31 13.13
CA PRO A 205 -11.99 -28.04 14.31
C PRO A 205 -11.84 -27.10 15.51
N LEU A 206 -11.96 -27.65 16.72
CA LEU A 206 -11.88 -26.88 17.96
C LEU A 206 -10.59 -26.05 18.07
N SER A 207 -9.46 -26.57 17.61
CA SER A 207 -8.18 -25.85 17.59
C SER A 207 -8.24 -24.55 16.77
N THR A 208 -8.95 -24.56 15.65
CA THR A 208 -9.15 -23.39 14.80
C THR A 208 -10.13 -22.41 15.44
N LEU A 209 -11.21 -22.88 16.06
CA LEU A 209 -12.14 -22.03 16.82
C LEU A 209 -11.44 -21.34 18.00
N LEU A 210 -10.60 -22.08 18.74
CA LEU A 210 -9.78 -21.53 19.82
C LEU A 210 -8.81 -20.47 19.30
N LEU A 211 -8.13 -20.75 18.18
CA LEU A 211 -7.20 -19.80 17.57
C LEU A 211 -7.93 -18.52 17.09
N LEU A 212 -9.05 -18.66 16.39
CA LEU A 212 -9.85 -17.53 15.93
C LEU A 212 -10.42 -16.72 17.11
N GLY A 213 -11.08 -17.38 18.06
CA GLY A 213 -11.72 -16.72 19.20
C GLY A 213 -10.72 -16.09 20.16
N LEU A 214 -9.77 -16.87 20.70
CA LEU A 214 -8.79 -16.38 21.66
C LEU A 214 -7.73 -15.49 21.00
N GLY A 215 -7.33 -15.79 19.75
CA GLY A 215 -6.34 -14.99 19.03
C GLY A 215 -6.86 -13.59 18.71
N THR A 216 -8.10 -13.46 18.24
CA THR A 216 -8.71 -12.14 17.99
C THR A 216 -8.95 -11.37 19.28
N THR A 217 -9.43 -12.03 20.33
CA THR A 217 -9.53 -11.42 21.67
C THR A 217 -8.15 -11.00 22.20
N GLY A 218 -7.09 -11.76 21.89
CA GLY A 218 -5.71 -11.39 22.15
C GLY A 218 -5.27 -10.13 21.41
N ALA A 219 -5.68 -9.96 20.15
CA ALA A 219 -5.43 -8.73 19.37
C ALA A 219 -6.13 -7.51 19.99
N VAL A 220 -7.37 -7.67 20.46
CA VAL A 220 -8.10 -6.63 21.20
C VAL A 220 -7.45 -6.35 22.56
N ALA A 221 -6.97 -7.38 23.26
CA ALA A 221 -6.26 -7.22 24.53
C ALA A 221 -4.94 -6.45 24.34
N LEU A 222 -4.22 -6.68 23.24
CA LEU A 222 -3.04 -5.91 22.88
C LEU A 222 -3.41 -4.44 22.65
N HIS A 223 -4.47 -4.17 21.88
CA HIS A 223 -5.00 -2.82 21.70
C HIS A 223 -5.33 -2.16 23.04
N ALA A 224 -6.12 -2.81 23.90
CA ALA A 224 -6.50 -2.31 25.22
C ALA A 224 -5.29 -2.06 26.14
N GLY A 225 -4.32 -2.98 26.15
CA GLY A 225 -3.09 -2.86 26.93
C GLY A 225 -2.24 -1.65 26.51
N THR A 226 -2.18 -1.36 25.22
CA THR A 226 -1.44 -0.20 24.70
C THR A 226 -2.09 1.13 25.04
N GLN A 227 -3.42 1.18 24.96
CA GLN A 227 -4.20 2.35 25.37
C GLN A 227 -4.05 2.59 26.88
N TRP A 228 -4.15 1.53 27.70
CA TRP A 228 -3.92 1.62 29.13
C TRP A 228 -2.51 2.12 29.47
N TRP A 229 -1.49 1.60 28.80
CA TRP A 229 -0.11 2.07 28.94
C TRP A 229 0.02 3.55 28.56
N GLY A 230 -0.63 3.96 27.47
CA GLY A 230 -0.70 5.35 27.02
C GLY A 230 -1.34 6.29 28.04
N ALA A 231 -2.49 5.92 28.60
CA ALA A 231 -3.15 6.68 29.67
C ALA A 231 -2.26 6.79 30.93
N ARG A 232 -1.58 5.71 31.32
CA ARG A 232 -0.62 5.72 32.43
C ARG A 232 0.55 6.66 32.16
N ARG A 233 1.08 6.69 30.93
CA ARG A 233 2.13 7.63 30.48
C ARG A 233 1.62 9.08 30.39
N ALA A 234 0.31 9.29 30.30
CA ALA A 234 -0.34 10.60 30.38
C ALA A 234 -0.63 11.03 31.84
N GLY A 235 -0.18 10.26 32.83
CA GLY A 235 -0.30 10.59 34.26
C GLY A 235 -1.56 10.07 34.94
N VAL A 236 -2.44 9.36 34.23
CA VAL A 236 -3.70 8.84 34.78
C VAL A 236 -3.65 7.33 34.86
N ARG A 237 -3.63 6.79 36.08
CA ARG A 237 -3.72 5.35 36.31
C ARG A 237 -5.19 4.91 36.30
N LEU A 238 -5.62 4.36 35.17
CA LEU A 238 -6.97 3.82 35.04
C LEU A 238 -7.16 2.58 35.91
N ARG A 239 -8.09 2.69 36.86
CA ARG A 239 -8.59 1.60 37.69
C ARG A 239 -10.11 1.73 37.76
N PRO A 240 -10.88 0.65 37.51
CA PRO A 240 -12.33 0.68 37.70
C PRO A 240 -12.68 1.14 39.13
N ARG A 241 -13.57 2.12 39.24
CA ARG A 241 -14.10 2.63 40.52
C ARG A 241 -15.63 2.58 40.49
N ALA A 242 -16.27 2.63 41.65
CA ALA A 242 -17.73 2.66 41.77
C ALA A 242 -18.33 4.00 41.30
N GLY A 243 -18.19 4.32 40.01
CA GLY A 243 -18.67 5.58 39.40
C GLY A 243 -20.18 5.74 39.44
N TRP A 244 -20.94 4.65 39.59
CA TRP A 244 -22.38 4.71 39.85
C TRP A 244 -22.74 5.35 41.19
N ARG A 245 -21.76 5.56 42.09
CA ARG A 245 -21.92 6.35 43.33
C ARG A 245 -21.39 7.79 43.21
N ASP A 246 -20.67 8.11 42.13
CA ASP A 246 -20.10 9.46 41.92
C ASP A 246 -21.15 10.38 41.28
N PRO A 247 -21.54 11.49 41.94
CA PRO A 247 -22.58 12.40 41.43
C PRO A 247 -22.24 13.03 40.07
N GLU A 248 -20.96 13.32 39.81
CA GLU A 248 -20.52 13.91 38.54
C GLU A 248 -20.65 12.88 37.41
N VAL A 249 -20.21 11.64 37.65
CA VAL A 249 -20.35 10.53 36.69
C VAL A 249 -21.84 10.23 36.41
N ARG A 250 -22.69 10.18 37.44
CA ARG A 250 -24.14 9.96 37.28
C ARG A 250 -24.83 11.06 36.48
N THR A 251 -24.48 12.32 36.75
CA THR A 251 -25.04 13.46 36.01
C THR A 251 -24.69 13.37 34.54
N VAL A 252 -23.45 12.96 34.23
CA VAL A 252 -23.01 12.79 32.85
C VAL A 252 -23.71 11.60 32.18
N LEU A 253 -23.85 10.46 32.87
CA LEU A 253 -24.59 9.29 32.36
C LEU A 253 -26.03 9.64 31.99
N ALA A 254 -26.74 10.35 32.88
CA ALA A 254 -28.13 10.75 32.66
C ALA A 254 -28.28 11.65 31.41
N ARG A 255 -27.32 12.55 31.18
CA ARG A 255 -27.31 13.43 29.99
C ARG A 255 -26.93 12.69 28.69
N SER A 256 -26.19 11.58 28.81
CA SER A 256 -25.75 10.76 27.66
C SER A 256 -26.84 9.82 27.14
N LEU A 257 -27.90 9.57 27.92
CA LEU A 257 -28.88 8.53 27.65
C LEU A 257 -29.54 8.63 26.26
N PRO A 258 -29.95 9.82 25.75
CA PRO A 258 -30.53 9.90 24.40
C PRO A 258 -29.51 9.62 23.28
N ALA A 259 -28.25 10.02 23.47
CA ALA A 259 -27.18 9.74 22.51
C ALA A 259 -26.75 8.26 22.53
N LEU A 260 -26.82 7.61 23.69
CA LEU A 260 -26.66 6.16 23.83
C LEU A 260 -27.83 5.43 23.16
N ALA A 261 -29.06 5.87 23.35
CA ALA A 261 -30.23 5.29 22.68
C ALA A 261 -30.12 5.42 21.14
N GLN A 262 -29.63 6.55 20.64
CA GLN A 262 -29.38 6.76 19.22
C GLN A 262 -28.32 5.79 18.68
N ALA A 263 -27.19 5.66 19.38
CA ALA A 263 -26.13 4.72 18.98
C ALA A 263 -26.61 3.25 19.08
N GLY A 264 -27.42 2.94 20.07
CA GLY A 264 -28.00 1.61 20.28
C GLY A 264 -28.95 1.22 19.16
N LEU A 265 -29.82 2.14 18.73
CA LEU A 265 -30.68 1.93 17.57
C LEU A 265 -29.88 1.66 16.29
N ALA A 266 -28.80 2.41 16.06
CA ALA A 266 -27.91 2.16 14.91
C ALA A 266 -27.23 0.78 14.98
N ALA A 267 -26.79 0.36 16.17
CA ALA A 267 -26.19 -0.95 16.38
C ALA A 267 -27.20 -2.09 16.18
N VAL A 268 -28.44 -1.92 16.65
CA VAL A 268 -29.55 -2.86 16.42
C VAL A 268 -29.88 -2.96 14.93
N GLN A 269 -29.97 -1.82 14.24
CA GLN A 269 -30.16 -1.80 12.77
C GLN A 269 -29.10 -2.63 12.07
N LEU A 270 -27.81 -2.37 12.34
CA LEU A 270 -26.72 -3.12 11.72
C LEU A 270 -26.76 -4.62 12.10
N LEU A 271 -27.06 -4.95 13.35
CA LEU A 271 -27.22 -6.34 13.80
C LEU A 271 -28.28 -7.07 12.98
N VAL A 272 -29.44 -6.45 12.75
CA VAL A 272 -30.53 -7.05 11.96
C VAL A 272 -30.12 -7.21 10.49
N LEU A 273 -29.46 -6.21 9.90
CA LEU A 273 -28.96 -6.32 8.52
C LEU A 273 -27.93 -7.45 8.39
N LEU A 274 -27.02 -7.61 9.35
CA LEU A 274 -26.06 -8.72 9.36
C LEU A 274 -26.74 -10.08 9.57
N ALA A 275 -27.80 -10.14 10.39
CA ALA A 275 -28.57 -11.37 10.57
C ALA A 275 -29.25 -11.81 9.26
N ILE A 276 -29.83 -10.87 8.50
CA ILE A 276 -30.40 -11.15 7.18
C ILE A 276 -29.29 -11.53 6.18
N ALA A 277 -28.15 -10.84 6.19
CA ALA A 277 -27.01 -11.16 5.33
C ALA A 277 -26.45 -12.58 5.59
N ASN A 278 -26.61 -13.12 6.80
CA ASN A 278 -26.16 -14.47 7.16
C ASN A 278 -26.89 -15.59 6.40
N ARG A 279 -28.07 -15.30 5.82
CA ARG A 279 -28.81 -16.24 4.95
C ARG A 279 -28.04 -16.62 3.68
N VAL A 280 -27.11 -15.78 3.25
CA VAL A 280 -26.31 -16.01 2.04
C VAL A 280 -24.89 -16.38 2.48
N ALA A 281 -24.36 -17.51 2.02
CA ALA A 281 -22.98 -17.91 2.32
C ALA A 281 -22.00 -16.79 1.91
N GLY A 282 -21.11 -16.38 2.82
CA GLY A 282 -20.23 -15.21 2.63
C GLY A 282 -20.91 -13.83 2.71
N GLY A 283 -22.24 -13.75 2.87
CA GLY A 283 -23.02 -12.51 2.90
C GLY A 283 -22.65 -11.55 4.05
N VAL A 284 -22.42 -12.05 5.27
CA VAL A 284 -21.99 -11.19 6.41
C VAL A 284 -20.62 -10.58 6.14
N VAL A 285 -19.71 -11.38 5.59
CA VAL A 285 -18.36 -10.93 5.22
C VAL A 285 -18.44 -9.87 4.13
N ALA A 286 -19.20 -10.15 3.07
CA ALA A 286 -19.40 -9.23 1.94
C ALA A 286 -20.05 -7.91 2.38
N PHE A 287 -21.10 -7.98 3.21
CA PHE A 287 -21.81 -6.79 3.69
C PHE A 287 -20.92 -5.94 4.60
N GLN A 288 -20.15 -6.55 5.51
CA GLN A 288 -19.18 -5.80 6.33
C GLN A 288 -18.09 -5.15 5.48
N LEU A 289 -17.61 -5.83 4.43
CA LEU A 289 -16.64 -5.26 3.51
C LEU A 289 -17.23 -4.05 2.76
N ALA A 290 -18.48 -4.15 2.31
CA ALA A 290 -19.21 -3.04 1.71
C ALA A 290 -19.42 -1.87 2.70
N MET A 291 -19.76 -2.15 3.96
CA MET A 291 -19.88 -1.14 5.02
C MET A 291 -18.55 -0.43 5.33
N ASN A 292 -17.40 -1.11 5.18
CA ASN A 292 -16.10 -0.46 5.32
C ASN A 292 -15.89 0.61 4.24
N PHE A 293 -16.28 0.33 3.00
CA PHE A 293 -16.24 1.31 1.91
C PHE A 293 -17.25 2.42 2.13
N TYR A 294 -18.46 2.11 2.58
CA TYR A 294 -19.47 3.09 2.95
C TYR A 294 -18.97 4.11 3.98
N PHE A 295 -18.32 3.65 5.06
CA PHE A 295 -17.79 4.54 6.11
C PHE A 295 -16.49 5.25 5.73
N LEU A 296 -15.77 4.82 4.70
CA LEU A 296 -14.48 5.39 4.31
C LEU A 296 -14.59 6.90 3.96
N PRO A 297 -15.44 7.35 3.03
CA PRO A 297 -15.58 8.77 2.71
C PRO A 297 -16.20 9.57 3.85
N ILE A 298 -17.08 8.96 4.64
CA ILE A 298 -17.71 9.60 5.82
C ILE A 298 -16.64 9.91 6.87
N ALA A 299 -15.76 8.94 7.15
CA ALA A 299 -14.68 9.11 8.11
C ALA A 299 -13.60 10.12 7.65
N LEU A 300 -13.38 10.26 6.34
CA LEU A 300 -12.40 11.19 5.78
C LEU A 300 -12.96 12.60 5.53
N GLY A 301 -14.27 12.72 5.31
CA GLY A 301 -14.95 13.99 4.99
C GLY A 301 -15.86 14.46 6.12
N ALA A 302 -16.97 13.75 6.34
CA ALA A 302 -18.03 14.18 7.25
C ALA A 302 -17.58 14.25 8.72
N THR A 303 -16.84 13.26 9.22
CA THR A 303 -16.45 13.19 10.64
C THR A 303 -15.52 14.34 11.05
N PRO A 304 -14.41 14.64 10.34
CA PRO A 304 -13.56 15.78 10.67
C PRO A 304 -14.30 17.12 10.58
N VAL A 305 -15.18 17.26 9.59
CA VAL A 305 -16.03 18.44 9.43
C VAL A 305 -16.94 18.61 10.63
N ALA A 306 -17.71 17.58 11.00
CA ALA A 306 -18.61 17.62 12.14
C ALA A 306 -17.89 17.98 13.46
N LEU A 307 -16.72 17.37 13.70
CA LEU A 307 -15.90 17.65 14.88
C LEU A 307 -15.33 19.07 14.90
N SER A 308 -14.88 19.59 13.75
CA SER A 308 -14.33 20.95 13.66
C SER A 308 -15.41 22.05 13.76
N LEU A 309 -16.63 21.74 13.32
CA LEU A 309 -17.76 22.66 13.40
C LEU A 309 -18.36 22.74 14.80
N ALA A 310 -18.39 21.64 15.54
CA ALA A 310 -19.12 21.57 16.81
C ALA A 310 -18.73 22.66 17.82
N PRO A 311 -17.43 22.97 18.09
CA PRO A 311 -17.06 24.06 18.99
C PRO A 311 -17.45 25.45 18.49
N ARG A 312 -17.42 25.66 17.17
CA ARG A 312 -17.83 26.93 16.54
C ARG A 312 -19.34 27.13 16.66
N LEU A 313 -20.11 26.10 16.31
CA LEU A 313 -21.57 26.11 16.39
C LEU A 313 -22.08 26.27 17.84
N ALA A 314 -21.38 25.69 18.82
CA ALA A 314 -21.75 25.81 20.23
C ALA A 314 -21.65 27.26 20.75
N ARG A 315 -20.70 28.05 20.22
CA ARG A 315 -20.60 29.49 20.54
C ARG A 315 -21.69 30.32 19.86
N MET A 316 -22.19 29.85 18.71
CA MET A 316 -23.22 30.51 17.90
C MET A 316 -24.66 30.13 18.28
N ALA A 317 -24.85 29.46 19.41
CA ALA A 317 -26.16 28.96 19.83
C ALA A 317 -27.11 30.05 20.39
N GLY A 318 -26.64 31.29 20.53
CA GLY A 318 -27.41 32.43 21.02
C GLY A 318 -28.43 32.97 20.00
N PRO A 319 -29.50 33.69 20.43
CA PRO A 319 -30.54 34.21 19.53
C PRO A 319 -30.05 35.17 18.44
N ALA A 320 -29.01 35.97 18.72
CA ALA A 320 -28.48 36.97 17.80
C ALA A 320 -27.67 36.37 16.64
N GLU A 321 -27.15 35.15 16.78
CA GLU A 321 -26.25 34.52 15.80
C GLU A 321 -26.94 33.45 14.94
N ARG A 322 -28.28 33.39 14.99
CA ARG A 322 -29.10 32.38 14.30
C ARG A 322 -28.84 32.27 12.78
N PRO A 323 -28.77 33.36 11.99
CA PRO A 323 -28.43 33.27 10.57
C PRO A 323 -27.00 32.73 10.35
N MET A 324 -26.03 33.22 11.12
CA MET A 324 -24.63 32.79 11.05
C MET A 324 -24.46 31.31 11.42
N PHE A 325 -25.27 30.79 12.35
CA PHE A 325 -25.32 29.37 12.69
C PHE A 325 -25.74 28.53 11.48
N ARG A 326 -26.85 28.89 10.82
CA ARG A 326 -27.36 28.17 9.63
C ARG A 326 -26.32 28.16 8.50
N ASP A 327 -25.73 29.31 8.18
CA ASP A 327 -24.73 29.41 7.12
C ASP A 327 -23.47 28.59 7.42
N THR A 328 -23.06 28.55 8.69
CA THR A 328 -21.92 27.73 9.12
C THR A 328 -22.21 26.24 8.99
N VAL A 329 -23.43 25.79 9.31
CA VAL A 329 -23.86 24.41 9.06
C VAL A 329 -23.88 24.10 7.56
N ILE A 330 -24.40 25.00 6.73
CA ILE A 330 -24.47 24.82 5.26
C ILE A 330 -23.07 24.73 4.65
N ARG A 331 -22.13 25.61 5.02
CA ARG A 331 -20.72 25.51 4.58
C ARG A 331 -20.10 24.19 4.99
N GLY A 332 -20.38 23.75 6.21
CA GLY A 332 -20.00 22.43 6.70
C GLY A 332 -20.50 21.28 5.83
N LEU A 333 -21.81 21.26 5.57
CA LEU A 333 -22.44 20.27 4.70
C LEU A 333 -21.85 20.28 3.29
N ARG A 334 -21.62 21.45 2.70
CA ARG A 334 -20.99 21.59 1.38
C ARG A 334 -19.60 20.97 1.35
N PHE A 335 -18.77 21.23 2.36
CA PHE A 335 -17.43 20.66 2.43
C PHE A 335 -17.46 19.14 2.62
N ALA A 336 -18.36 18.61 3.45
CA ALA A 336 -18.51 17.17 3.62
C ALA A 336 -19.04 16.48 2.34
N LEU A 337 -20.05 17.08 1.69
CA LEU A 337 -20.64 16.59 0.45
C LEU A 337 -19.68 16.68 -0.74
N PHE A 338 -18.74 17.63 -0.74
CA PHE A 338 -17.72 17.74 -1.78
C PHE A 338 -16.88 16.46 -1.92
N LEU A 339 -16.71 15.68 -0.84
CA LEU A 339 -16.08 14.36 -0.87
C LEU A 339 -17.11 13.22 -0.99
N ALA A 340 -18.25 13.32 -0.32
CA ALA A 340 -19.25 12.23 -0.29
C ALA A 340 -19.97 12.03 -1.64
N VAL A 341 -20.29 13.10 -2.36
CA VAL A 341 -20.98 13.06 -3.66
C VAL A 341 -20.20 12.30 -4.73
N PRO A 342 -18.92 12.62 -5.02
CA PRO A 342 -18.15 11.82 -5.95
C PRO A 342 -17.89 10.41 -5.41
N ALA A 343 -17.71 10.20 -4.10
CA ALA A 343 -17.55 8.85 -3.56
C ALA A 343 -18.77 7.95 -3.83
N ALA A 344 -19.99 8.48 -3.63
CA ALA A 344 -21.23 7.76 -3.92
C ALA A 344 -21.34 7.35 -5.40
N ALA A 345 -21.15 8.31 -6.33
CA ALA A 345 -21.21 8.03 -7.76
C ALA A 345 -20.08 7.09 -8.21
N GLY A 346 -18.88 7.26 -7.65
CA GLY A 346 -17.74 6.38 -7.88
C GLY A 346 -18.04 4.95 -7.46
N TYR A 347 -18.48 4.72 -6.21
CA TYR A 347 -18.80 3.38 -5.73
C TYR A 347 -19.88 2.67 -6.54
N LEU A 348 -20.87 3.39 -7.06
CA LEU A 348 -21.84 2.82 -7.98
C LEU A 348 -21.19 2.44 -9.32
N ALA A 349 -20.35 3.32 -9.89
CA ALA A 349 -19.67 3.11 -11.16
C ALA A 349 -18.59 2.01 -11.10
N ILE A 350 -17.96 1.80 -9.95
CA ILE A 350 -16.83 0.85 -9.81
C ILE A 350 -17.15 -0.31 -8.86
N ALA A 351 -18.43 -0.59 -8.57
CA ALA A 351 -18.81 -1.66 -7.67
C ALA A 351 -18.19 -3.02 -8.05
N THR A 352 -18.23 -3.38 -9.33
CA THR A 352 -17.65 -4.63 -9.85
C THR A 352 -16.12 -4.62 -9.81
N PRO A 353 -15.41 -3.61 -10.38
CA PRO A 353 -13.95 -3.49 -10.21
C PRO A 353 -13.49 -3.54 -8.74
N LEU A 354 -14.20 -2.85 -7.85
CA LEU A 354 -13.90 -2.79 -6.43
C LEU A 354 -14.07 -4.16 -5.76
N ALA A 355 -15.14 -4.88 -6.10
CA ALA A 355 -15.38 -6.21 -5.60
C ALA A 355 -14.33 -7.22 -6.09
N THR A 356 -13.95 -7.15 -7.37
CA THR A 356 -12.86 -7.96 -7.92
C THR A 356 -11.52 -7.63 -7.25
N ALA A 357 -11.26 -6.35 -6.95
CA ALA A 357 -10.04 -5.90 -6.30
C ALA A 357 -9.84 -6.47 -4.88
N VAL A 358 -10.93 -6.86 -4.21
CA VAL A 358 -10.90 -7.44 -2.87
C VAL A 358 -11.19 -8.93 -2.85
N ALA A 359 -11.38 -9.53 -4.02
CA ALA A 359 -11.66 -10.94 -4.19
C ALA A 359 -10.36 -11.73 -4.33
N TYR A 360 -9.95 -12.35 -3.22
CA TYR A 360 -8.79 -13.22 -3.16
C TYR A 360 -9.17 -14.56 -2.51
N GLY A 361 -8.36 -15.59 -2.75
CA GLY A 361 -8.52 -16.93 -2.14
C GLY A 361 -9.92 -17.53 -2.36
N GLY A 362 -10.38 -18.32 -1.38
CA GLY A 362 -11.66 -19.03 -1.46
C GLY A 362 -12.90 -18.11 -1.54
N PHE A 363 -12.75 -16.81 -1.32
CA PHE A 363 -13.84 -15.84 -1.51
C PHE A 363 -14.04 -15.45 -2.96
N GLY A 364 -12.95 -15.37 -3.74
CA GLY A 364 -13.03 -15.09 -5.17
C GLY A 364 -13.71 -16.23 -5.93
N GLU A 365 -13.32 -17.47 -5.63
CA GLU A 365 -13.84 -18.67 -6.27
C GLU A 365 -15.31 -18.97 -5.86
N GLY A 366 -15.69 -18.65 -4.62
CA GLY A 366 -17.03 -18.93 -4.07
C GLY A 366 -18.12 -17.89 -4.40
N GLY A 367 -17.94 -17.04 -5.41
CA GLY A 367 -18.95 -16.02 -5.79
C GLY A 367 -19.03 -14.79 -4.89
N GLY A 368 -18.05 -14.61 -3.97
CA GLY A 368 -17.93 -13.44 -3.10
C GLY A 368 -17.90 -12.06 -3.82
N PRO A 369 -17.26 -11.89 -4.99
CA PRO A 369 -17.25 -10.59 -5.69
C PRO A 369 -18.66 -10.07 -5.98
N ALA A 370 -19.59 -10.93 -6.43
CA ALA A 370 -20.95 -10.51 -6.74
C ALA A 370 -21.69 -9.99 -5.50
N LEU A 371 -21.48 -10.63 -4.33
CA LEU A 371 -22.07 -10.21 -3.06
C LEU A 371 -21.56 -8.82 -2.62
N VAL A 372 -20.24 -8.58 -2.76
CA VAL A 372 -19.63 -7.29 -2.41
C VAL A 372 -20.10 -6.19 -3.36
N ALA A 373 -20.10 -6.46 -4.67
CA ALA A 373 -20.54 -5.50 -5.69
C ALA A 373 -22.00 -5.07 -5.44
N ALA A 374 -22.88 -6.04 -5.16
CA ALA A 374 -24.28 -5.77 -4.84
C ALA A 374 -24.44 -4.92 -3.56
N GLY A 375 -23.73 -5.26 -2.49
CA GLY A 375 -23.75 -4.50 -1.24
C GLY A 375 -23.23 -3.07 -1.41
N VAL A 376 -22.10 -2.89 -2.12
CA VAL A 376 -21.52 -1.58 -2.40
C VAL A 376 -22.46 -0.72 -3.25
N ALA A 377 -23.03 -1.29 -4.31
CA ALA A 377 -23.98 -0.59 -5.17
C ALA A 377 -25.21 -0.12 -4.39
N GLY A 378 -25.79 -0.98 -3.55
CA GLY A 378 -26.93 -0.62 -2.70
C GLY A 378 -26.60 0.46 -1.66
N LEU A 379 -25.38 0.46 -1.10
CA LEU A 379 -24.92 1.41 -0.09
C LEU A 379 -24.46 2.76 -0.67
N ALA A 380 -24.18 2.84 -1.97
CA ALA A 380 -23.49 3.95 -2.61
C ALA A 380 -24.13 5.32 -2.31
N ALA A 381 -25.44 5.46 -2.56
CA ALA A 381 -26.16 6.72 -2.30
C ALA A 381 -26.37 6.98 -0.80
N GLY A 382 -26.37 5.94 0.04
CA GLY A 382 -26.53 6.06 1.48
C GLY A 382 -25.39 6.82 2.16
N VAL A 383 -24.22 6.91 1.51
CA VAL A 383 -23.08 7.74 1.93
C VAL A 383 -23.49 9.21 2.06
N LEU A 384 -24.37 9.68 1.17
CA LEU A 384 -24.88 11.07 1.20
C LEU A 384 -25.78 11.29 2.41
N GLY A 385 -26.74 10.38 2.62
CA GLY A 385 -27.65 10.44 3.76
C GLY A 385 -26.90 10.44 5.08
N GLU A 386 -25.96 9.52 5.26
CA GLU A 386 -25.19 9.40 6.51
C GLU A 386 -24.24 10.58 6.72
N THR A 387 -23.65 11.12 5.65
CA THR A 387 -22.84 12.34 5.72
C THR A 387 -23.66 13.52 6.25
N VAL A 388 -24.86 13.73 5.70
CA VAL A 388 -25.77 14.80 6.14
C VAL A 388 -26.24 14.55 7.57
N PHE A 389 -26.67 13.31 7.87
CA PHE A 389 -27.13 12.90 9.20
C PHE A 389 -26.07 13.18 10.27
N LEU A 390 -24.82 12.80 10.03
CA LEU A 390 -23.71 12.99 10.97
C LEU A 390 -23.43 14.47 11.24
N VAL A 391 -23.27 15.29 10.19
CA VAL A 391 -22.97 16.72 10.35
C VAL A 391 -24.10 17.44 11.10
N LEU A 392 -25.35 17.15 10.75
CA LEU A 392 -26.52 17.74 11.42
C LEU A 392 -26.68 17.26 12.86
N THR A 393 -26.32 16.01 13.16
CA THR A 393 -26.32 15.48 14.53
C THR A 393 -25.39 16.28 15.43
N TYR A 394 -24.16 16.57 14.96
CA TYR A 394 -23.22 17.41 15.70
C TYR A 394 -23.69 18.86 15.84
N ALA A 395 -24.41 19.40 14.84
CA ALA A 395 -25.04 20.72 14.95
C ALA A 395 -26.16 20.74 16.01
N CYS A 396 -26.94 19.66 16.16
CA CYS A 396 -27.93 19.52 17.24
C CYS A 396 -27.25 19.40 18.60
N TYR A 397 -26.18 18.61 18.71
CA TYR A 397 -25.40 18.47 19.94
C TYR A 397 -24.75 19.78 20.38
N ALA A 398 -24.30 20.61 19.45
CA ALA A 398 -23.80 21.96 19.74
C ALA A 398 -24.87 22.85 20.42
N ARG A 399 -26.16 22.54 20.25
CA ARG A 399 -27.30 23.22 20.90
C ARG A 399 -27.82 22.47 22.13
N SER A 400 -27.12 21.44 22.59
CA SER A 400 -27.59 20.52 23.64
C SER A 400 -28.91 19.80 23.30
N ASP A 401 -29.28 19.71 22.02
CA ASP A 401 -30.45 18.94 21.57
C ASP A 401 -30.02 17.53 21.17
N THR A 402 -30.32 16.57 22.04
CA THR A 402 -30.06 15.14 21.82
C THR A 402 -31.32 14.36 21.44
N ARG A 403 -32.50 14.99 21.47
CA ARG A 403 -33.79 14.32 21.19
C ARG A 403 -34.10 14.30 19.71
N THR A 404 -33.79 15.38 19.00
CA THR A 404 -34.06 15.48 17.56
C THR A 404 -33.25 14.46 16.75
N PRO A 405 -31.92 14.28 16.98
CA PRO A 405 -31.15 13.21 16.34
C PRO A 405 -31.67 11.79 16.68
N LEU A 406 -32.11 11.57 17.92
CA LEU A 406 -32.69 10.29 18.33
C LEU A 406 -33.98 9.97 17.55
N ARG A 407 -34.89 10.94 17.41
CA ARG A 407 -36.12 10.75 16.62
C ARG A 407 -35.80 10.49 15.15
N ALA A 408 -34.81 11.19 14.58
CA ALA A 408 -34.37 10.97 13.21
C ALA A 408 -33.77 9.56 13.02
N MET A 409 -33.02 9.06 14.02
CA MET A 409 -32.50 7.69 14.02
C MET A 409 -33.63 6.65 14.09
N VAL A 410 -34.69 6.89 14.87
CA VAL A 410 -35.87 6.00 14.88
C VAL A 410 -36.49 5.90 13.48
N VAL A 411 -36.62 7.01 12.77
CA VAL A 411 -37.12 7.00 11.37
C VAL A 411 -36.15 6.27 10.44
N GLN A 412 -34.85 6.52 10.56
CA GLN A 412 -33.82 5.82 9.79
C GLN A 412 -33.91 4.30 9.97
N VAL A 413 -34.02 3.82 11.22
CA VAL A 413 -34.15 2.39 11.53
C VAL A 413 -35.47 1.83 11.00
N ALA A 414 -36.59 2.53 11.23
CA ALA A 414 -37.89 2.06 10.77
C ALA A 414 -37.94 1.89 9.24
N VAL A 415 -37.45 2.88 8.49
CA VAL A 415 -37.38 2.82 7.02
C VAL A 415 -36.39 1.73 6.56
N ALA A 416 -35.20 1.65 7.19
CA ALA A 416 -34.23 0.63 6.84
C ALA A 416 -34.79 -0.78 7.06
N LEU A 417 -35.42 -1.06 8.20
CA LEU A 417 -35.99 -2.37 8.48
C LEU A 417 -37.19 -2.70 7.58
N ALA A 418 -38.02 -1.72 7.23
CA ALA A 418 -39.13 -1.91 6.29
C ALA A 418 -38.62 -2.32 4.90
N VAL A 419 -37.58 -1.66 4.38
CA VAL A 419 -36.96 -2.00 3.09
C VAL A 419 -36.20 -3.33 3.19
N ALA A 420 -35.51 -3.59 4.30
CA ALA A 420 -34.77 -4.83 4.53
C ALA A 420 -35.69 -6.07 4.56
N GLY A 421 -36.96 -5.91 4.93
CA GLY A 421 -37.97 -6.97 4.83
C GLY A 421 -38.11 -7.54 3.42
N GLY A 422 -37.89 -6.73 2.37
CA GLY A 422 -37.88 -7.19 0.98
C GLY A 422 -36.78 -8.22 0.68
N ALA A 423 -35.69 -8.23 1.46
CA ALA A 423 -34.60 -9.20 1.31
C ALA A 423 -35.02 -10.62 1.73
N LEU A 424 -36.15 -10.78 2.43
CA LEU A 424 -36.72 -12.09 2.75
C LEU A 424 -37.33 -12.79 1.53
N LEU A 425 -37.60 -12.03 0.46
CA LEU A 425 -38.16 -12.52 -0.81
C LEU A 425 -37.08 -12.70 -1.90
N ALA A 426 -35.81 -12.54 -1.54
CA ALA A 426 -34.69 -12.57 -2.48
C ALA A 426 -33.61 -13.56 -2.01
N ASP A 427 -32.77 -13.99 -2.95
CA ASP A 427 -31.65 -14.89 -2.70
C ASP A 427 -30.36 -14.38 -3.36
N GLY A 428 -29.21 -14.91 -2.92
CA GLY A 428 -27.90 -14.59 -3.49
C GLY A 428 -27.52 -13.10 -3.38
N PRO A 429 -26.85 -12.52 -4.39
CA PRO A 429 -26.42 -11.11 -4.36
C PRO A 429 -27.56 -10.10 -4.20
N ALA A 430 -28.78 -10.42 -4.63
CA ALA A 430 -29.93 -9.51 -4.51
C ALA A 430 -30.25 -9.16 -3.05
N VAL A 431 -30.07 -10.11 -2.12
CA VAL A 431 -30.19 -9.86 -0.67
C VAL A 431 -29.28 -8.71 -0.25
N LEU A 432 -28.02 -8.73 -0.66
CA LEU A 432 -27.01 -7.74 -0.28
C LEU A 432 -27.31 -6.36 -0.89
N ALA A 433 -27.79 -6.34 -2.13
CA ALA A 433 -28.27 -5.10 -2.76
C ALA A 433 -29.44 -4.49 -1.99
N ILE A 434 -30.44 -5.29 -1.61
CA ILE A 434 -31.61 -4.82 -0.84
C ILE A 434 -31.19 -4.32 0.55
N LEU A 435 -30.27 -5.02 1.24
CA LEU A 435 -29.74 -4.56 2.53
C LEU A 435 -28.97 -3.23 2.40
N GLY A 436 -28.22 -3.05 1.30
CA GLY A 436 -27.58 -1.77 1.00
C GLY A 436 -28.60 -0.66 0.73
N LEU A 437 -29.63 -0.94 -0.09
CA LEU A 437 -30.72 -0.02 -0.37
C LEU A 437 -31.53 0.32 0.90
N ALA A 438 -31.70 -0.64 1.80
CA ALA A 438 -32.33 -0.43 3.11
C ALA A 438 -31.55 0.57 3.96
N GLN A 439 -30.23 0.38 4.08
CA GLN A 439 -29.36 1.33 4.77
C GLN A 439 -29.41 2.72 4.11
N THR A 440 -29.41 2.78 2.77
CA THR A 440 -29.49 4.02 1.99
C THR A 440 -30.82 4.75 2.20
N ALA A 441 -31.95 4.06 2.09
CA ALA A 441 -33.28 4.63 2.29
C ALA A 441 -33.44 5.15 3.72
N GLY A 442 -32.98 4.36 4.70
CA GLY A 442 -32.97 4.75 6.11
C GLY A 442 -32.13 6.02 6.35
N SER A 443 -30.88 6.04 5.90
CA SER A 443 -29.99 7.18 6.15
C SER A 443 -30.48 8.45 5.46
N LEU A 444 -31.04 8.35 4.25
CA LEU A 444 -31.66 9.48 3.55
C LEU A 444 -32.92 9.98 4.27
N ALA A 445 -33.79 9.09 4.74
CA ALA A 445 -35.00 9.47 5.48
C ALA A 445 -34.66 10.15 6.82
N GLY A 446 -33.72 9.58 7.58
CA GLY A 446 -33.21 10.18 8.82
C GLY A 446 -32.58 11.55 8.57
N ALA A 447 -31.73 11.66 7.55
CA ALA A 447 -31.09 12.93 7.17
C ALA A 447 -32.11 13.99 6.72
N ALA A 448 -33.12 13.61 5.94
CA ALA A 448 -34.17 14.52 5.48
C ALA A 448 -35.02 15.05 6.64
N MET A 449 -35.42 14.16 7.56
CA MET A 449 -36.16 14.56 8.76
C MET A 449 -35.32 15.48 9.65
N LEU A 450 -34.06 15.11 9.90
CA LEU A 450 -33.16 15.90 10.73
C LEU A 450 -32.86 17.26 10.10
N GLY A 451 -32.60 17.29 8.79
CA GLY A 451 -32.38 18.50 8.01
C GLY A 451 -33.59 19.44 8.05
N ARG A 452 -34.79 18.92 7.80
CA ARG A 452 -36.02 19.71 7.89
C ARG A 452 -36.24 20.27 9.30
N SER A 453 -36.10 19.44 10.33
CA SER A 453 -36.32 19.86 11.72
C SER A 453 -35.30 20.90 12.21
N LEU A 454 -34.02 20.75 11.83
CA LEU A 454 -32.98 21.69 12.23
C LEU A 454 -33.04 22.98 11.42
N LEU A 455 -33.14 22.89 10.09
CA LEU A 455 -33.09 24.07 9.21
C LEU A 455 -34.36 24.91 9.32
N ALA A 456 -35.54 24.32 9.56
CA ALA A 456 -36.77 25.09 9.78
C ALA A 456 -36.76 25.86 11.12
N ALA A 457 -35.86 25.54 12.05
CA ALA A 457 -35.72 26.24 13.32
C ALA A 457 -34.93 27.56 13.21
N PHE A 458 -34.36 27.87 12.04
CA PHE A 458 -33.55 29.06 11.79
C PHE A 458 -34.08 29.83 10.57
N PRO A 459 -34.00 31.17 10.57
CA PRO A 459 -34.31 31.95 9.39
C PRO A 459 -33.35 31.59 8.25
N ASP A 460 -33.78 31.81 7.01
CA ASP A 460 -32.89 31.65 5.87
C ASP A 460 -31.67 32.57 6.01
N GLY A 461 -30.50 32.02 5.67
CA GLY A 461 -29.23 32.72 5.63
C GLY A 461 -28.74 32.84 4.19
N ASP A 462 -27.60 33.51 4.00
CA ASP A 462 -27.10 33.89 2.68
C ASP A 462 -26.37 32.75 1.96
N GLU A 463 -26.03 31.66 2.66
CA GLU A 463 -25.23 30.58 2.07
C GLU A 463 -26.11 29.61 1.23
N PRO A 464 -25.86 29.46 -0.08
CA PRO A 464 -26.64 28.55 -0.92
C PRO A 464 -26.19 27.10 -0.74
N LEU A 465 -27.16 26.18 -0.62
CA LEU A 465 -26.90 24.73 -0.58
C LEU A 465 -27.22 24.03 -1.92
N ALA A 466 -28.37 24.33 -2.52
CA ALA A 466 -28.88 23.61 -3.68
C ALA A 466 -27.97 23.73 -4.90
N GLY A 467 -27.54 24.94 -5.28
CA GLY A 467 -26.67 25.19 -6.43
C GLY A 467 -25.34 24.41 -6.36
N PRO A 468 -24.55 24.54 -5.29
CA PRO A 468 -23.32 23.77 -5.12
C PRO A 468 -23.52 22.25 -5.14
N VAL A 469 -24.57 21.74 -4.49
CA VAL A 469 -24.88 20.30 -4.48
C VAL A 469 -25.28 19.80 -5.87
N LEU A 470 -26.10 20.55 -6.61
CA LEU A 470 -26.46 20.22 -7.99
C LEU A 470 -25.22 20.20 -8.90
N ARG A 471 -24.30 21.17 -8.74
CA ARG A 471 -23.02 21.18 -9.44
C ARG A 471 -22.16 19.95 -9.10
N MET A 472 -22.04 19.62 -7.81
CA MET A 472 -21.31 18.42 -7.36
C MET A 472 -21.94 17.16 -7.95
N ALA A 473 -23.26 17.03 -7.95
CA ALA A 473 -23.99 15.90 -8.51
C ALA A 473 -23.81 15.79 -10.03
N GLY A 474 -23.90 16.91 -10.76
CA GLY A 474 -23.68 16.94 -12.21
C GLY A 474 -22.26 16.51 -12.59
N LEU A 475 -21.24 17.01 -11.89
CA LEU A 475 -19.84 16.58 -12.10
C LEU A 475 -19.58 15.14 -11.63
N ALA A 476 -20.26 14.69 -10.57
CA ALA A 476 -20.18 13.31 -10.11
C ALA A 476 -20.81 12.32 -11.10
N ALA A 477 -21.90 12.71 -11.77
CA ALA A 477 -22.47 11.95 -12.89
C ALA A 477 -21.53 11.94 -14.10
N ALA A 478 -20.95 13.10 -14.45
CA ALA A 478 -20.00 13.20 -15.55
C ALA A 478 -18.74 12.34 -15.34
N MET A 479 -18.23 12.24 -14.11
CA MET A 479 -17.07 11.39 -13.82
C MET A 479 -17.40 9.90 -13.80
N ALA A 480 -18.66 9.51 -13.57
CA ALA A 480 -19.05 8.11 -13.41
C ALA A 480 -18.85 7.32 -14.71
N VAL A 481 -19.08 7.94 -15.87
CA VAL A 481 -18.91 7.29 -17.18
C VAL A 481 -17.46 6.87 -17.47
N PRO A 482 -16.46 7.78 -17.47
CA PRO A 482 -15.07 7.36 -17.69
C PRO A 482 -14.53 6.47 -16.56
N ALA A 483 -15.01 6.65 -15.32
CA ALA A 483 -14.66 5.77 -14.21
C ALA A 483 -15.18 4.34 -14.43
N TYR A 484 -16.45 4.18 -14.82
CA TYR A 484 -17.04 2.89 -15.17
C TYR A 484 -16.29 2.27 -16.34
N LEU A 485 -16.18 2.98 -17.46
CA LEU A 485 -15.59 2.45 -18.71
C LEU A 485 -14.14 2.00 -18.51
N LEU A 486 -13.28 2.81 -17.90
CA LEU A 486 -11.88 2.44 -17.65
C LEU A 486 -11.77 1.38 -16.56
N GLY A 487 -12.62 1.45 -15.53
CA GLY A 487 -12.65 0.51 -14.43
C GLY A 487 -13.01 -0.90 -14.88
N THR A 488 -14.12 -1.05 -15.62
CA THR A 488 -14.55 -2.34 -16.17
C THR A 488 -13.59 -2.83 -17.23
N LEU A 489 -13.16 -1.97 -18.15
CA LEU A 489 -12.24 -2.36 -19.22
C LEU A 489 -10.96 -2.98 -18.67
N LEU A 490 -10.33 -2.38 -17.66
CA LEU A 490 -9.11 -2.94 -17.08
C LEU A 490 -9.40 -4.16 -16.20
N THR A 491 -10.56 -4.23 -15.55
CA THR A 491 -10.94 -5.40 -14.75
C THR A 491 -11.23 -6.62 -15.64
N ASP A 492 -11.85 -6.41 -16.80
CA ASP A 492 -12.24 -7.49 -17.71
C ASP A 492 -11.04 -7.96 -18.57
N ARG A 493 -10.13 -7.04 -18.90
CA ARG A 493 -8.94 -7.35 -19.72
C ARG A 493 -7.77 -7.88 -18.90
N VAL A 494 -7.83 -7.80 -17.57
CA VAL A 494 -6.78 -8.30 -16.68
C VAL A 494 -7.38 -9.29 -15.70
N SER A 495 -6.94 -10.54 -15.75
CA SER A 495 -7.51 -11.59 -14.92
C SER A 495 -7.22 -11.41 -13.42
N GLY A 496 -8.17 -11.85 -12.59
CA GLY A 496 -8.05 -11.94 -11.13
C GLY A 496 -8.09 -10.60 -10.38
N GLY A 497 -7.77 -10.65 -9.08
CA GLY A 497 -7.85 -9.48 -8.21
C GLY A 497 -6.92 -8.31 -8.60
N PHE A 498 -5.84 -8.59 -9.35
CA PHE A 498 -4.96 -7.55 -9.88
C PHE A 498 -5.67 -6.67 -10.91
N GLY A 499 -6.50 -7.25 -11.79
CA GLY A 499 -7.30 -6.48 -12.73
C GLY A 499 -8.32 -5.58 -12.04
N GLY A 500 -8.96 -6.08 -10.98
CA GLY A 500 -9.82 -5.27 -10.13
C GLY A 500 -9.08 -4.08 -9.51
N VAL A 501 -7.89 -4.29 -8.93
CA VAL A 501 -7.09 -3.20 -8.35
C VAL A 501 -6.71 -2.16 -9.40
N LEU A 502 -6.24 -2.59 -10.58
CA LEU A 502 -5.93 -1.69 -11.69
C LEU A 502 -7.18 -0.92 -12.16
N GLY A 503 -8.31 -1.60 -12.28
CA GLY A 503 -9.59 -1.00 -12.63
C GLY A 503 -10.01 0.09 -11.64
N VAL A 504 -9.95 -0.19 -10.34
CA VAL A 504 -10.27 0.80 -9.28
C VAL A 504 -9.33 2.01 -9.36
N LEU A 505 -8.01 1.79 -9.52
CA LEU A 505 -7.02 2.87 -9.57
C LEU A 505 -7.21 3.75 -10.81
N ALA A 506 -7.42 3.15 -11.98
CA ALA A 506 -7.67 3.88 -13.22
C ALA A 506 -8.99 4.65 -13.16
N ALA A 507 -10.04 4.04 -12.62
CA ALA A 507 -11.33 4.69 -12.46
C ALA A 507 -11.26 5.86 -11.47
N ALA A 508 -10.55 5.70 -10.36
CA ALA A 508 -10.31 6.78 -9.40
C ALA A 508 -9.50 7.93 -10.01
N ALA A 509 -8.47 7.62 -10.82
CA ALA A 509 -7.66 8.63 -11.50
C ALA A 509 -8.47 9.39 -12.56
N ALA A 510 -9.16 8.68 -13.44
CA ALA A 510 -9.96 9.28 -14.50
C ALA A 510 -11.16 10.06 -13.95
N GLY A 511 -11.92 9.44 -13.04
CA GLY A 511 -13.07 10.08 -12.40
C GLY A 511 -12.66 11.28 -11.54
N GLY A 512 -11.58 11.14 -10.76
CA GLY A 512 -11.01 12.23 -9.98
C GLY A 512 -10.53 13.40 -10.85
N ALA A 513 -9.92 13.13 -12.00
CA ALA A 513 -9.50 14.17 -12.94
C ALA A 513 -10.70 14.94 -13.52
N VAL A 514 -11.77 14.24 -13.90
CA VAL A 514 -13.01 14.87 -14.42
C VAL A 514 -13.69 15.70 -13.32
N TYR A 515 -13.87 15.13 -12.13
CA TYR A 515 -14.53 15.83 -11.03
C TYR A 515 -13.74 17.05 -10.57
N LEU A 516 -12.46 16.88 -10.21
CA LEU A 516 -11.63 18.00 -9.71
C LEU A 516 -11.33 19.02 -10.81
N GLY A 517 -11.13 18.57 -12.05
CA GLY A 517 -10.96 19.45 -13.21
C GLY A 517 -12.21 20.29 -13.45
N GLY A 518 -13.40 19.68 -13.46
CA GLY A 518 -14.67 20.38 -13.59
C GLY A 518 -14.92 21.36 -12.43
N GLN A 519 -14.64 20.97 -11.19
CA GLN A 519 -14.76 21.87 -10.03
C GLN A 519 -13.81 23.07 -10.13
N ARG A 520 -12.59 22.86 -10.66
CA ARG A 520 -11.63 23.95 -10.90
C ARG A 520 -12.07 24.90 -12.01
N LEU A 521 -12.59 24.36 -13.13
CA LEU A 521 -13.06 25.15 -14.26
C LEU A 521 -14.29 26.00 -13.88
N LEU A 522 -15.18 25.46 -13.03
CA LEU A 522 -16.36 26.17 -12.54
C LEU A 522 -16.10 27.06 -11.31
N GLY A 523 -14.83 27.28 -10.94
CA GLY A 523 -14.46 28.17 -9.83
C GLY A 523 -15.07 27.75 -8.48
N ALA A 524 -15.05 26.45 -8.17
CA ALA A 524 -15.70 25.94 -6.97
C ALA A 524 -15.04 26.43 -5.66
N PRO A 525 -15.76 27.16 -4.79
CA PRO A 525 -15.20 27.67 -3.54
C PRO A 525 -14.77 26.55 -2.59
N GLU A 526 -15.42 25.38 -2.63
CA GLU A 526 -15.05 24.21 -1.83
C GLU A 526 -13.64 23.71 -2.15
N LEU A 527 -13.26 23.73 -3.43
CA LEU A 527 -11.92 23.35 -3.87
C LEU A 527 -10.89 24.37 -3.36
N GLU A 528 -11.24 25.65 -3.36
CA GLU A 528 -10.38 26.70 -2.81
C GLU A 528 -10.22 26.58 -1.30
N TRP A 529 -11.27 26.21 -0.54
CA TRP A 529 -11.19 25.97 0.90
C TRP A 529 -10.17 24.88 1.24
N ILE A 530 -10.13 23.79 0.45
CA ILE A 530 -9.14 22.72 0.59
C ILE A 530 -7.72 23.21 0.24
N LEU A 531 -7.58 24.01 -0.82
CA LEU A 531 -6.28 24.49 -1.30
C LEU A 531 -5.70 25.63 -0.44
N ALA A 532 -6.53 26.50 0.12
CA ALA A 532 -6.16 27.64 0.95
C ALA A 532 -5.64 27.22 2.33
N GLY A 533 -6.07 26.07 2.85
CA GLY A 533 -5.52 25.45 4.07
C GLY A 533 -4.02 25.13 4.03
N LYS A 534 -3.35 25.33 2.88
CA LYS A 534 -1.90 25.17 2.69
C LYS A 534 -1.05 26.37 3.18
N ARG A 535 -1.66 27.46 3.68
CA ARG A 535 -0.95 28.68 4.14
C ARG A 535 -0.87 28.85 5.67
N GLY A 536 -0.77 27.76 6.43
CA GLY A 536 -0.51 27.81 7.88
C GLY A 536 1.00 27.87 8.21
N PRO A 537 1.42 28.53 9.32
CA PRO A 537 2.82 28.64 9.70
C PRO A 537 3.44 27.28 10.10
N ARG A 538 4.71 27.09 9.74
CA ARG A 538 5.52 25.89 10.02
C ARG A 538 5.78 25.73 11.53
N VAL A 539 5.45 24.57 12.09
CA VAL A 539 5.85 24.20 13.46
C VAL A 539 7.08 23.29 13.40
N ALA A 540 8.15 23.73 14.07
CA ALA A 540 9.40 22.99 14.24
C ALA A 540 9.29 21.97 15.38
N GLY A 541 10.07 20.90 15.27
CA GLY A 541 9.88 19.65 15.99
C GLY A 541 10.08 19.67 17.51
N ARG A 542 9.31 18.79 18.17
CA ARG A 542 9.64 18.00 19.35
C ARG A 542 8.47 17.04 19.55
N ASP A 543 8.75 15.73 19.63
CA ASP A 543 7.87 14.62 20.12
C ASP A 543 7.92 13.30 19.31
N SER A 544 8.90 13.14 18.41
CA SER A 544 9.11 11.87 17.69
C SER A 544 9.60 10.71 18.58
N GLY A 545 10.02 10.96 19.82
CA GLY A 545 10.62 9.96 20.72
C GLY A 545 9.60 9.02 21.40
N ALA A 546 8.44 9.55 21.78
CA ALA A 546 7.42 8.78 22.51
C ALA A 546 6.61 7.84 21.59
N ALA A 547 6.32 8.29 20.36
CA ALA A 547 5.66 7.49 19.34
C ALA A 547 6.52 6.27 18.93
N LEU A 548 7.84 6.48 18.83
CA LEU A 548 8.79 5.43 18.50
C LEU A 548 8.96 4.41 19.64
N ALA A 549 8.93 4.86 20.89
CA ALA A 549 8.97 3.97 22.05
C ALA A 549 7.69 3.11 22.19
N GLY A 550 6.52 3.67 21.84
CA GLY A 550 5.26 2.93 21.76
C GLY A 550 5.25 1.87 20.65
N LEU A 551 5.79 2.21 19.47
CA LEU A 551 5.98 1.27 18.35
C LEU A 551 6.93 0.12 18.70
N LEU A 552 7.99 0.40 19.47
CA LEU A 552 8.98 -0.61 19.87
C LEU A 552 8.42 -1.59 20.92
N LEU A 553 7.60 -1.12 21.85
CA LEU A 553 6.95 -1.97 22.87
C LEU A 553 5.81 -2.83 22.29
N LEU A 554 5.18 -2.35 21.23
CA LEU A 554 4.16 -3.09 20.50
C LEU A 554 4.73 -4.11 19.53
N GLY A 555 5.80 -3.72 18.84
CA GLY A 555 6.60 -4.64 18.04
C GLY A 555 7.15 -5.78 18.89
N SER A 556 7.61 -5.53 20.12
CA SER A 556 8.15 -6.59 20.98
C SER A 556 7.10 -7.57 21.53
N ALA A 557 5.89 -7.11 21.85
CA ALA A 557 4.79 -7.99 22.26
C ALA A 557 4.24 -8.83 21.10
N ALA A 558 4.06 -8.24 19.91
CA ALA A 558 3.71 -8.96 18.69
C ALA A 558 4.79 -9.97 18.28
N MET A 559 6.06 -9.63 18.52
CA MET A 559 7.20 -10.52 18.32
C MET A 559 7.25 -11.70 19.27
N GLY A 560 6.91 -11.51 20.54
CA GLY A 560 6.83 -12.63 21.49
C GLY A 560 5.84 -13.71 21.05
N VAL A 561 4.71 -13.31 20.46
CA VAL A 561 3.70 -14.22 19.90
C VAL A 561 4.16 -14.85 18.58
N LEU A 562 4.75 -14.05 17.67
CA LEU A 562 5.30 -14.54 16.41
C LEU A 562 6.44 -15.55 16.62
N VAL A 563 7.33 -15.33 17.61
CA VAL A 563 8.43 -16.25 17.97
C VAL A 563 7.89 -17.59 18.48
N GLY A 564 6.77 -17.58 19.20
CA GLY A 564 6.11 -18.80 19.68
C GLY A 564 5.42 -19.62 18.58
N LEU A 565 5.19 -19.04 17.40
CA LEU A 565 4.43 -19.66 16.31
C LEU A 565 5.33 -20.13 15.16
N ASN A 566 6.21 -19.24 14.69
CA ASN A 566 7.20 -19.55 13.67
C ASN A 566 8.38 -18.57 13.83
N PRO A 567 9.50 -19.03 14.40
CA PRO A 567 10.68 -18.20 14.65
C PRO A 567 11.20 -17.47 13.41
N LEU A 568 11.01 -18.04 12.22
CA LEU A 568 11.48 -17.46 10.95
C LEU A 568 10.59 -16.30 10.49
N LEU A 569 9.26 -16.42 10.62
CA LEU A 569 8.33 -15.32 10.32
C LEU A 569 8.48 -14.16 11.31
N ALA A 570 8.70 -14.48 12.59
CA ALA A 570 9.02 -13.49 13.62
C ALA A 570 10.29 -12.73 13.28
N ALA A 571 11.37 -13.46 12.97
CA ALA A 571 12.62 -12.88 12.54
C ALA A 571 12.43 -11.99 11.30
N GLY A 572 11.66 -12.44 10.31
CA GLY A 572 11.33 -11.67 9.12
C GLY A 572 10.63 -10.34 9.41
N VAL A 573 9.63 -10.33 10.30
CA VAL A 573 8.90 -9.10 10.69
C VAL A 573 9.79 -8.14 11.47
N VAL A 574 10.64 -8.62 12.38
CA VAL A 574 11.60 -7.75 13.09
C VAL A 574 12.64 -7.17 12.17
N VAL A 575 13.16 -7.97 11.25
CA VAL A 575 14.12 -7.51 10.24
C VAL A 575 13.46 -6.45 9.36
N ALA A 576 12.22 -6.67 8.91
CA ALA A 576 11.48 -5.70 8.11
C ALA A 576 11.19 -4.40 8.89
N ALA A 577 10.69 -4.49 10.13
CA ALA A 577 10.42 -3.32 10.96
C ALA A 577 11.69 -2.53 11.30
N GLY A 578 12.77 -3.24 11.65
CA GLY A 578 14.09 -2.67 11.89
C GLY A 578 14.65 -1.97 10.64
N ALA A 579 14.57 -2.63 9.49
CA ALA A 579 14.97 -2.06 8.20
C ALA A 579 14.11 -0.83 7.85
N GLY A 580 12.79 -0.87 8.06
CA GLY A 580 11.89 0.26 7.83
C GLY A 580 12.21 1.46 8.71
N ALA A 581 12.44 1.25 10.00
CA ALA A 581 12.88 2.30 10.92
C ALA A 581 14.26 2.87 10.53
N TRP A 582 15.17 2.01 10.07
CA TRP A 582 16.50 2.42 9.62
C TRP A 582 16.44 3.25 8.33
N ILE A 583 15.65 2.82 7.34
CA ILE A 583 15.39 3.57 6.09
C ILE A 583 14.73 4.91 6.38
N TYR A 584 13.72 4.94 7.25
CA TYR A 584 13.03 6.17 7.63
C TYR A 584 13.99 7.20 8.22
N ARG A 585 14.90 6.76 9.11
CA ARG A 585 15.94 7.62 9.72
C ARG A 585 17.07 7.96 8.76
N ARG A 586 17.47 7.03 7.91
CA ARG A 586 18.61 7.14 6.98
C ARG A 586 18.19 6.63 5.59
N PRO A 587 17.63 7.50 4.73
CA PRO A 587 17.14 7.13 3.41
C PRO A 587 18.15 6.36 2.57
N ALA A 588 19.43 6.72 2.62
CA ALA A 588 20.52 6.04 1.90
C ALA A 588 20.56 4.51 2.12
N VAL A 589 20.07 4.02 3.27
CA VAL A 589 19.98 2.59 3.57
C VAL A 589 19.08 1.85 2.58
N ALA A 590 17.99 2.48 2.10
CA ALA A 590 17.11 1.86 1.12
C ALA A 590 17.87 1.55 -0.18
N ALA A 591 18.69 2.49 -0.65
CA ALA A 591 19.55 2.28 -1.81
C ALA A 591 20.62 1.21 -1.55
N TYR A 592 21.25 1.22 -0.36
CA TYR A 592 22.28 0.23 -0.01
C TYR A 592 21.75 -1.19 0.02
N LEU A 593 20.59 -1.40 0.64
CA LEU A 593 19.93 -2.69 0.69
C LEU A 593 19.57 -3.17 -0.73
N LEU A 594 19.00 -2.30 -1.56
CA LEU A 594 18.66 -2.67 -2.94
C LEU A 594 19.89 -3.03 -3.77
N ILE A 595 20.94 -2.20 -3.73
CA ILE A 595 22.14 -2.41 -4.53
C ILE A 595 22.86 -3.70 -4.13
N PHE A 596 22.90 -4.02 -2.84
CA PHE A 596 23.60 -5.20 -2.34
C PHE A 596 22.78 -6.50 -2.46
N VAL A 597 21.49 -6.46 -2.10
CA VAL A 597 20.65 -7.66 -2.00
C VAL A 597 20.09 -8.09 -3.35
N THR A 598 19.85 -7.16 -4.28
CA THR A 598 19.24 -7.48 -5.58
C THR A 598 20.05 -8.52 -6.36
N PRO A 599 21.38 -8.37 -6.55
CA PRO A 599 22.15 -9.37 -7.29
C PRO A 599 22.15 -10.78 -6.66
N LEU A 600 21.95 -10.87 -5.34
CA LEU A 600 21.98 -12.13 -4.59
C LEU A 600 20.64 -12.87 -4.60
N THR A 601 19.55 -12.17 -4.92
CA THR A 601 18.18 -12.71 -4.79
C THR A 601 17.37 -12.63 -6.08
N ALA A 602 17.86 -11.94 -7.11
CA ALA A 602 17.08 -11.68 -8.31
C ALA A 602 16.76 -12.92 -9.15
N GLY A 603 17.56 -13.99 -9.03
CA GLY A 603 17.32 -15.28 -9.65
C GLY A 603 16.27 -16.14 -8.96
N ILE A 604 15.81 -15.79 -7.75
CA ILE A 604 14.73 -16.52 -7.07
C ILE A 604 13.41 -16.19 -7.77
N ASP A 605 12.68 -17.24 -8.15
CA ASP A 605 11.42 -17.08 -8.88
C ASP A 605 10.26 -16.60 -8.01
N ARG A 606 9.24 -16.05 -8.68
CA ARG A 606 7.98 -15.68 -8.03
C ARG A 606 7.27 -16.97 -7.60
N GLY A 607 6.66 -16.96 -6.42
CA GLY A 607 5.99 -18.14 -5.86
C GLY A 607 6.88 -19.03 -4.99
N THR A 608 8.22 -18.93 -5.07
CA THR A 608 9.14 -19.76 -4.26
C THR A 608 9.14 -19.33 -2.79
N LEU A 609 9.43 -18.04 -2.53
CA LEU A 609 9.46 -17.48 -1.17
C LEU A 609 8.28 -16.55 -0.88
N LEU A 610 7.74 -15.91 -1.92
CA LEU A 610 6.63 -14.97 -1.84
C LEU A 610 5.65 -15.28 -2.97
N PRO A 611 4.33 -15.30 -2.73
CA PRO A 611 3.36 -15.82 -3.69
C PRO A 611 3.37 -15.13 -5.07
N MET A 612 3.54 -13.80 -5.09
CA MET A 612 3.35 -12.97 -6.30
C MET A 612 4.56 -12.11 -6.66
N LEU A 613 5.60 -12.09 -5.83
CA LEU A 613 6.75 -11.19 -5.97
C LEU A 613 8.05 -11.97 -5.82
N ARG A 614 9.11 -11.45 -6.41
CA ARG A 614 10.46 -11.90 -6.07
C ARG A 614 10.96 -11.18 -4.82
N PRO A 615 11.91 -11.75 -4.06
CA PRO A 615 12.42 -11.12 -2.85
C PRO A 615 12.94 -9.70 -3.06
N HIS A 616 13.67 -9.43 -4.15
CA HIS A 616 14.17 -8.08 -4.47
C HIS A 616 13.07 -7.11 -4.90
N GLU A 617 12.02 -7.59 -5.58
CA GLU A 617 10.85 -6.79 -5.95
C GLU A 617 10.09 -6.35 -4.69
N ALA A 618 9.89 -7.27 -3.75
CA ALA A 618 9.29 -6.97 -2.46
C ALA A 618 10.12 -5.96 -1.65
N LEU A 619 11.45 -6.10 -1.66
CA LEU A 619 12.36 -5.15 -1.01
C LEU A 619 12.25 -3.74 -1.62
N ALA A 620 12.16 -3.64 -2.96
CA ALA A 620 12.01 -2.35 -3.64
C ALA A 620 10.69 -1.67 -3.31
N ILE A 621 9.58 -2.42 -3.32
CA ILE A 621 8.26 -1.91 -2.93
C ILE A 621 8.29 -1.44 -1.46
N PHE A 622 8.83 -2.26 -0.55
CA PHE A 622 8.95 -1.92 0.86
C PHE A 622 9.76 -0.63 1.09
N ALA A 623 10.96 -0.56 0.50
CA ALA A 623 11.82 0.63 0.58
C ALA A 623 11.13 1.88 -0.01
N GLY A 624 10.50 1.73 -1.17
CA GLY A 624 9.74 2.80 -1.84
C GLY A 624 8.60 3.34 -0.97
N LEU A 625 7.79 2.45 -0.38
CA LEU A 625 6.68 2.83 0.51
C LEU A 625 7.17 3.62 1.72
N VAL A 626 8.23 3.15 2.39
CA VAL A 626 8.81 3.87 3.55
C VAL A 626 9.30 5.27 3.15
N LEU A 627 9.94 5.39 1.99
CA LEU A 627 10.39 6.70 1.47
C LEU A 627 9.24 7.62 1.07
N VAL A 628 8.17 7.08 0.47
CA VAL A 628 6.96 7.84 0.13
C VAL A 628 6.28 8.34 1.40
N VAL A 629 6.12 7.50 2.42
CA VAL A 629 5.57 7.91 3.72
C VAL A 629 6.42 9.02 4.33
N ARG A 630 7.75 8.85 4.36
CA ARG A 630 8.68 9.88 4.82
C ARG A 630 8.54 11.18 4.01
N TYR A 631 8.47 11.09 2.68
CA TYR A 631 8.32 12.23 1.78
C TYR A 631 7.00 12.98 2.04
N LEU A 632 5.87 12.28 2.12
CA LEU A 632 4.56 12.88 2.40
C LEU A 632 4.53 13.61 3.76
N LEU A 633 5.20 13.04 4.77
CA LEU A 633 5.31 13.66 6.10
C LEU A 633 6.24 14.90 6.09
N THR A 634 7.28 14.93 5.25
CA THR A 634 8.30 16.00 5.22
C THR A 634 8.04 17.10 4.18
N VAL A 635 7.31 16.82 3.10
CA VAL A 635 6.84 17.85 2.14
C VAL A 635 5.84 18.78 2.82
N ARG A 636 5.02 18.24 3.72
CA ARG A 636 4.04 19.01 4.49
C ARG A 636 4.67 20.03 5.43
N THR A 637 5.90 19.80 5.89
CA THR A 637 6.67 20.76 6.71
C THR A 637 7.43 21.78 5.84
N GLY A 638 7.39 21.63 4.52
CA GLY A 638 8.09 22.49 3.56
C GLY A 638 9.61 22.27 3.52
N ALA A 639 10.09 21.17 4.10
CA ALA A 639 11.51 20.82 4.14
C ALA A 639 12.05 20.24 2.82
N VAL A 640 11.17 19.78 1.93
CA VAL A 640 11.54 19.15 0.65
C VAL A 640 10.72 19.76 -0.49
N ARG A 641 11.39 20.21 -1.56
CA ARG A 641 10.75 20.75 -2.78
C ARG A 641 10.36 19.63 -3.74
N TRP A 642 9.40 19.91 -4.62
CA TRP A 642 9.04 18.98 -5.70
C TRP A 642 10.24 18.75 -6.63
N PRO A 643 10.60 17.49 -6.93
CA PRO A 643 11.71 17.17 -7.81
C PRO A 643 11.44 17.68 -9.23
N ARG A 644 12.37 18.46 -9.79
CA ARG A 644 12.31 18.84 -11.21
C ARG A 644 12.57 17.62 -12.10
N ILE A 645 11.85 17.53 -13.21
CA ILE A 645 12.04 16.53 -14.26
C ILE A 645 13.16 17.03 -15.19
N THR A 646 14.20 16.22 -15.36
CA THR A 646 15.34 16.49 -16.25
C THR A 646 15.18 15.75 -17.57
N ARG A 647 16.04 16.06 -18.55
CA ARG A 647 16.08 15.31 -19.83
C ARG A 647 16.33 13.80 -19.61
N LEU A 648 17.18 13.44 -18.65
CA LEU A 648 17.42 12.03 -18.31
C LEU A 648 16.17 11.37 -17.72
N ASP A 649 15.42 12.06 -16.86
CA ASP A 649 14.13 11.54 -16.36
C ASP A 649 13.14 11.31 -17.51
N ALA A 650 13.04 12.29 -18.41
CA ALA A 650 12.08 12.24 -19.51
C ALA A 650 12.34 11.05 -20.45
N VAL A 651 13.61 10.75 -20.78
CA VAL A 651 13.91 9.58 -21.64
C VAL A 651 13.70 8.25 -20.92
N LEU A 652 13.96 8.16 -19.62
CA LEU A 652 13.69 6.94 -18.83
C LEU A 652 12.18 6.70 -18.66
N ILE A 653 11.41 7.76 -18.44
CA ILE A 653 9.93 7.70 -18.43
C ILE A 653 9.42 7.33 -19.81
N GLY A 654 9.96 7.94 -20.87
CA GLY A 654 9.61 7.62 -22.26
C GLY A 654 9.85 6.16 -22.59
N LEU A 655 11.00 5.59 -22.19
CA LEU A 655 11.27 4.16 -22.28
C LEU A 655 10.20 3.32 -21.59
N ALA A 656 9.90 3.62 -20.31
CA ALA A 656 8.89 2.88 -19.56
C ALA A 656 7.52 2.94 -20.24
N VAL A 657 7.07 4.14 -20.65
CA VAL A 657 5.80 4.36 -21.35
C VAL A 657 5.75 3.62 -22.68
N CYS A 658 6.78 3.72 -23.52
CA CYS A 658 6.83 3.04 -24.82
C CYS A 658 6.93 1.51 -24.71
N SER A 659 7.46 0.99 -23.60
CA SER A 659 7.50 -0.47 -23.35
C SER A 659 6.22 -1.04 -22.74
N SER A 660 5.29 -0.18 -22.34
CA SER A 660 4.12 -0.60 -21.56
C SER A 660 2.82 -0.02 -22.11
N LEU A 661 2.56 1.26 -21.86
CA LEU A 661 1.30 1.91 -22.21
C LEU A 661 1.05 1.90 -23.71
N VAL A 662 2.07 2.23 -24.52
CA VAL A 662 1.93 2.27 -25.98
C VAL A 662 1.50 0.91 -26.56
N PRO A 663 2.21 -0.21 -26.32
CA PRO A 663 1.81 -1.49 -26.88
C PRO A 663 0.52 -2.03 -26.29
N LEU A 664 0.23 -1.81 -24.99
CA LEU A 664 -1.05 -2.21 -24.40
C LEU A 664 -2.24 -1.44 -25.03
N LEU A 665 -2.08 -0.14 -25.28
CA LEU A 665 -3.09 0.67 -25.97
C LEU A 665 -3.29 0.19 -27.41
N VAL A 666 -2.21 -0.14 -28.12
CA VAL A 666 -2.29 -0.65 -29.50
C VAL A 666 -2.98 -2.02 -29.55
N MET A 667 -2.65 -2.93 -28.62
CA MET A 667 -3.35 -4.22 -28.50
C MET A 667 -4.84 -4.02 -28.20
N LEU A 668 -5.16 -3.09 -27.30
CA LEU A 668 -6.54 -2.74 -26.97
C LEU A 668 -7.30 -2.23 -28.20
N VAL A 669 -6.72 -1.29 -28.96
CA VAL A 669 -7.29 -0.73 -30.19
C VAL A 669 -7.47 -1.80 -31.27
N ARG A 670 -6.53 -2.76 -31.36
CA ARG A 670 -6.58 -3.88 -32.31
C ARG A 670 -7.44 -5.06 -31.85
N GLY A 671 -8.13 -4.94 -30.70
CA GLY A 671 -8.97 -6.00 -30.17
C GLY A 671 -8.22 -7.26 -29.73
N ARG A 672 -6.90 -7.18 -29.48
CA ARG A 672 -6.11 -8.32 -29.00
C ARG A 672 -6.32 -8.54 -27.50
N GLU A 673 -6.32 -9.80 -27.07
CA GLU A 673 -6.37 -10.19 -25.67
C GLU A 673 -5.05 -9.80 -24.96
N ILE A 674 -5.17 -9.22 -23.77
CA ILE A 674 -4.01 -8.86 -22.93
C ILE A 674 -3.84 -9.97 -21.90
N THR A 675 -2.72 -10.67 -21.95
CA THR A 675 -2.46 -11.78 -21.03
C THR A 675 -1.74 -11.30 -19.77
N THR A 676 -1.74 -12.13 -18.73
CA THR A 676 -0.93 -11.89 -17.52
C THR A 676 0.55 -11.72 -17.86
N ASP A 677 1.04 -12.43 -18.87
CA ASP A 677 2.42 -12.31 -19.35
C ASP A 677 2.73 -10.92 -19.93
N ASP A 678 1.83 -10.37 -20.74
CA ASP A 678 2.02 -9.03 -21.30
C ASP A 678 2.17 -8.01 -20.18
N LEU A 679 1.30 -8.08 -19.17
CA LEU A 679 1.36 -7.20 -18.01
C LEU A 679 2.66 -7.37 -17.23
N GLN A 680 3.09 -8.60 -16.98
CA GLN A 680 4.36 -8.85 -16.30
C GLN A 680 5.54 -8.22 -17.05
N HIS A 681 5.59 -8.33 -18.38
CA HIS A 681 6.65 -7.72 -19.19
C HIS A 681 6.56 -6.18 -19.20
N THR A 682 5.35 -5.61 -19.20
CA THR A 682 5.20 -4.15 -19.11
C THR A 682 5.73 -3.57 -17.81
N THR A 683 5.75 -4.33 -16.72
CA THR A 683 6.23 -3.84 -15.41
C THR A 683 7.76 -3.71 -15.32
N VAL A 684 8.51 -4.32 -16.24
CA VAL A 684 9.98 -4.44 -16.14
C VAL A 684 10.66 -3.07 -16.12
N LEU A 685 10.36 -2.19 -17.09
CA LEU A 685 10.98 -0.85 -17.13
C LEU A 685 10.43 0.08 -16.03
N TRP A 686 9.18 -0.10 -15.60
CA TRP A 686 8.63 0.62 -14.44
C TRP A 686 9.34 0.26 -13.14
N LYS A 687 9.68 -1.01 -12.96
CA LYS A 687 10.50 -1.47 -11.83
C LYS A 687 11.88 -0.80 -11.87
N LEU A 688 12.55 -0.77 -13.02
CA LEU A 688 13.86 -0.11 -13.15
C LEU A 688 13.76 1.40 -12.85
N LEU A 689 12.68 2.05 -13.30
CA LEU A 689 12.39 3.44 -12.97
C LEU A 689 12.11 3.65 -11.47
N ALA A 690 11.46 2.70 -10.80
CA ALA A 690 11.26 2.73 -9.36
C ALA A 690 12.60 2.61 -8.61
N VAL A 691 13.50 1.72 -9.03
CA VAL A 691 14.86 1.62 -8.48
C VAL A 691 15.62 2.94 -8.68
N TYR A 692 15.57 3.52 -9.88
CA TYR A 692 16.13 4.84 -10.18
C TYR A 692 15.58 5.90 -9.22
N ALA A 693 14.26 5.95 -9.03
CA ALA A 693 13.61 6.91 -8.14
C ALA A 693 14.01 6.71 -6.67
N ILE A 694 14.08 5.46 -6.18
CA ILE A 694 14.50 5.15 -4.82
C ILE A 694 15.94 5.61 -4.58
N VAL A 695 16.87 5.26 -5.47
CA VAL A 695 18.27 5.68 -5.35
C VAL A 695 18.39 7.20 -5.43
N ARG A 696 17.65 7.83 -6.34
CA ARG A 696 17.58 9.30 -6.49
C ARG A 696 17.07 9.99 -5.21
N LEU A 697 16.08 9.42 -4.53
CA LEU A 697 15.53 10.00 -3.30
C LEU A 697 16.39 9.71 -2.05
N SER A 698 17.32 8.76 -2.16
CA SER A 698 18.05 8.19 -1.03
C SER A 698 19.51 8.63 -0.94
N ILE A 699 20.21 8.73 -2.07
CA ILE A 699 21.64 9.06 -2.15
C ILE A 699 21.80 10.50 -2.62
N THR A 700 22.30 11.35 -1.74
CA THR A 700 22.46 12.79 -2.00
C THR A 700 23.89 13.28 -1.90
N THR A 701 24.84 12.46 -1.42
CA THR A 701 26.24 12.90 -1.20
C THR A 701 27.24 11.94 -1.83
N GLU A 702 28.43 12.45 -2.20
CA GLU A 702 29.49 11.62 -2.77
C GLU A 702 29.92 10.49 -1.83
N LYS A 703 29.99 10.74 -0.51
CA LYS A 703 30.33 9.70 0.49
C LYS A 703 29.31 8.58 0.49
N GLN A 704 28.03 8.90 0.31
CA GLN A 704 26.98 7.89 0.24
C GLN A 704 27.08 7.10 -1.06
N ALA A 705 27.33 7.77 -2.19
CA ALA A 705 27.51 7.13 -3.48
C ALA A 705 28.72 6.19 -3.49
N LEU A 706 29.88 6.61 -2.94
CA LEU A 706 31.07 5.77 -2.85
C LEU A 706 30.81 4.46 -2.09
N ARG A 707 30.06 4.52 -0.97
CA ARG A 707 29.64 3.32 -0.24
C ARG A 707 28.75 2.41 -1.09
N ALA A 708 27.82 2.99 -1.84
CA ALA A 708 26.98 2.24 -2.77
C ALA A 708 27.79 1.54 -3.87
N LEU A 709 28.85 2.18 -4.39
CA LEU A 709 29.77 1.56 -5.36
C LEU A 709 30.48 0.36 -4.76
N TYR A 710 31.02 0.48 -3.54
CA TYR A 710 31.66 -0.66 -2.86
C TYR A 710 30.67 -1.80 -2.60
N LEU A 711 29.43 -1.50 -2.21
CA LEU A 711 28.40 -2.51 -2.02
C LEU A 711 28.05 -3.23 -3.33
N SER A 712 27.86 -2.47 -4.42
CA SER A 712 27.63 -3.01 -5.77
C SER A 712 28.75 -3.97 -6.20
N MET A 713 30.01 -3.52 -6.08
CA MET A 713 31.18 -4.32 -6.42
C MET A 713 31.32 -5.57 -5.54
N THR A 714 30.99 -5.46 -4.25
CA THR A 714 31.04 -6.60 -3.32
C THR A 714 29.98 -7.63 -3.68
N SER A 715 28.72 -7.22 -3.91
CA SER A 715 27.67 -8.14 -4.35
C SER A 715 28.01 -8.78 -5.70
N ALA A 716 28.56 -8.02 -6.65
CA ALA A 716 28.98 -8.56 -7.94
C ALA A 716 30.12 -9.58 -7.80
N ALA A 717 31.10 -9.32 -6.92
CA ALA A 717 32.18 -10.26 -6.65
C ALA A 717 31.65 -11.58 -6.06
N ILE A 718 30.68 -11.53 -5.13
CA ILE A 718 30.02 -12.73 -4.59
C ILE A 718 29.31 -13.50 -5.72
N VAL A 719 28.52 -12.81 -6.55
CA VAL A 719 27.82 -13.42 -7.69
C VAL A 719 28.82 -14.08 -8.66
N CYS A 720 29.93 -13.40 -8.98
CA CYS A 720 30.96 -13.92 -9.87
C CYS A 720 31.68 -15.14 -9.28
N VAL A 721 32.05 -15.11 -7.99
CA VAL A 721 32.67 -16.27 -7.32
C VAL A 721 31.74 -17.47 -7.36
N ILE A 722 30.47 -17.30 -7.00
CA ILE A 722 29.48 -18.38 -7.07
C ILE A 722 29.35 -18.89 -8.52
N GLY A 723 29.31 -18.00 -9.51
CA GLY A 723 29.24 -18.37 -10.93
C GLY A 723 30.47 -19.14 -11.41
N ILE A 724 31.67 -18.73 -11.01
CA ILE A 724 32.93 -19.43 -11.32
C ILE A 724 32.92 -20.85 -10.73
N LEU A 725 32.58 -20.97 -9.43
CA LEU A 725 32.52 -22.26 -8.75
C LEU A 725 31.44 -23.16 -9.35
N GLN A 726 30.30 -22.60 -9.74
CA GLN A 726 29.25 -23.32 -10.46
C GLN A 726 29.74 -23.82 -11.82
N SER A 727 30.39 -22.97 -12.61
CA SER A 727 30.85 -23.33 -13.96
C SER A 727 31.95 -24.40 -13.96
N LEU A 728 32.72 -24.47 -12.87
CA LEU A 728 33.77 -25.47 -12.66
C LEU A 728 33.27 -26.72 -11.89
N ASP A 729 31.98 -26.79 -11.55
CA ASP A 729 31.38 -27.86 -10.73
C ASP A 729 32.13 -28.12 -9.41
N LEU A 730 32.49 -27.04 -8.70
CA LEU A 730 33.25 -27.11 -7.45
C LEU A 730 32.35 -26.97 -6.22
N PHE A 731 32.73 -27.67 -5.14
CA PHE A 731 32.15 -27.54 -3.79
C PHE A 731 30.63 -27.73 -3.68
N GLY A 732 30.01 -28.44 -4.63
CA GLY A 732 28.56 -28.68 -4.63
C GLY A 732 27.71 -27.43 -4.89
N VAL A 733 28.29 -26.38 -5.48
CA VAL A 733 27.59 -25.12 -5.77
C VAL A 733 26.39 -25.30 -6.72
N PRO A 734 26.46 -26.11 -7.80
CA PRO A 734 25.29 -26.34 -8.66
C PRO A 734 24.09 -26.94 -7.91
N GLN A 735 24.33 -27.90 -7.02
CA GLN A 735 23.29 -28.54 -6.20
C GLN A 735 22.69 -27.53 -5.19
N LEU A 736 23.53 -26.67 -4.61
CA LEU A 736 23.07 -25.61 -3.71
C LEU A 736 22.14 -24.63 -4.44
N LEU A 737 22.53 -24.16 -5.63
CA LEU A 737 21.72 -23.25 -6.45
C LEU A 737 20.41 -23.92 -6.89
N GLY A 738 20.42 -25.25 -7.10
CA GLY A 738 19.25 -26.06 -7.43
C GLY A 738 18.08 -25.92 -6.47
N THR A 739 18.33 -25.60 -5.21
CA THR A 739 17.29 -25.55 -4.16
C THR A 739 16.37 -24.33 -4.23
N LEU A 740 16.91 -23.16 -4.59
CA LEU A 740 16.20 -21.87 -4.48
C LEU A 740 16.34 -20.97 -5.72
N TRP A 741 17.34 -21.21 -6.57
CA TRP A 741 17.65 -20.39 -7.75
C TRP A 741 17.45 -21.14 -9.08
N ALA A 742 16.94 -22.38 -9.03
CA ALA A 742 16.54 -23.11 -10.23
C ALA A 742 15.21 -22.56 -10.80
N PRO A 743 15.10 -22.40 -12.12
CA PRO A 743 13.83 -22.10 -12.77
C PRO A 743 12.79 -23.20 -12.53
N PHE A 744 11.55 -22.84 -12.20
CA PHE A 744 10.47 -23.81 -11.98
C PHE A 744 10.26 -24.71 -13.21
N GLY A 745 10.28 -26.03 -12.99
CA GLY A 745 9.98 -27.05 -14.00
C GLY A 745 11.17 -27.53 -14.84
N VAL A 746 12.37 -26.96 -14.69
CA VAL A 746 13.54 -27.34 -15.51
C VAL A 746 14.83 -27.41 -14.68
N GLU A 747 15.00 -28.48 -13.90
CA GLU A 747 16.17 -28.69 -13.02
C GLU A 747 17.51 -28.84 -13.78
N ARG A 748 17.48 -29.22 -15.07
CA ARG A 748 18.68 -29.42 -15.90
C ARG A 748 19.42 -28.13 -16.27
N THR A 749 18.78 -26.95 -16.18
CA THR A 749 19.41 -25.68 -16.59
C THR A 749 20.66 -25.33 -15.79
N LEU A 750 20.78 -25.79 -14.55
CA LEU A 750 21.95 -25.54 -13.70
C LEU A 750 23.11 -26.53 -13.95
N ALA A 751 22.88 -27.59 -14.75
CA ALA A 751 23.88 -28.61 -15.09
C ALA A 751 24.68 -28.29 -16.36
N ILE A 752 24.38 -27.19 -17.06
CA ILE A 752 24.93 -26.84 -18.40
C ILE A 752 26.38 -26.27 -18.33
N GLY A 753 27.08 -26.42 -17.19
CA GLY A 753 28.46 -25.94 -17.01
C GLY A 753 28.65 -24.43 -17.16
N ARG A 754 27.57 -23.64 -17.03
CA ARG A 754 27.59 -22.17 -17.12
C ARG A 754 27.43 -21.53 -15.74
N GLY A 755 28.17 -20.45 -15.50
CA GLY A 755 28.07 -19.65 -14.27
C GLY A 755 26.85 -18.72 -14.26
N SER A 756 25.64 -19.27 -14.08
CA SER A 756 24.39 -18.48 -13.95
C SER A 756 24.20 -17.86 -12.56
N SER A 757 24.86 -18.41 -11.54
CA SER A 757 24.91 -17.95 -10.16
C SER A 757 23.52 -17.69 -9.56
N THR A 758 23.46 -16.80 -8.56
CA THR A 758 22.24 -16.32 -7.90
C THR A 758 21.35 -15.43 -8.77
N LEU A 759 21.75 -15.16 -10.02
CA LEU A 759 20.93 -14.46 -11.01
C LEU A 759 20.13 -15.41 -11.91
N ALA A 760 20.41 -16.72 -11.85
CA ALA A 760 19.80 -17.76 -12.67
C ALA A 760 19.91 -17.52 -14.19
N LEU A 761 20.82 -16.63 -14.62
CA LEU A 761 21.07 -16.30 -16.03
C LEU A 761 22.54 -15.90 -16.21
N ALA A 762 23.28 -16.66 -17.03
CA ALA A 762 24.72 -16.48 -17.22
C ALA A 762 25.06 -15.11 -17.85
N ALA A 763 24.32 -14.70 -18.89
CA ALA A 763 24.43 -13.38 -19.49
C ALA A 763 24.29 -12.23 -18.47
N ALA A 764 23.37 -12.35 -17.50
CA ALA A 764 23.17 -11.34 -16.46
C ALA A 764 24.34 -11.26 -15.47
N VAL A 765 24.98 -12.39 -15.15
CA VAL A 765 26.19 -12.44 -14.33
C VAL A 765 27.32 -11.67 -15.00
N ALA A 766 27.54 -11.92 -16.29
CA ALA A 766 28.55 -11.22 -17.07
C ALA A 766 28.28 -9.71 -17.18
N ASP A 767 27.05 -9.29 -17.45
CA ASP A 767 26.69 -7.87 -17.52
C ASP A 767 26.98 -7.14 -16.20
N LEU A 768 26.61 -7.77 -15.07
CA LEU A 768 26.88 -7.23 -13.75
C LEU A 768 28.40 -7.17 -13.49
N ALA A 769 29.14 -8.19 -13.89
CA ALA A 769 30.59 -8.27 -13.77
C ALA A 769 31.29 -7.17 -14.57
N ILE A 770 30.89 -6.95 -15.83
CA ILE A 770 31.43 -5.92 -16.72
C ILE A 770 31.20 -4.52 -16.14
N LEU A 771 29.98 -4.22 -15.66
CA LEU A 771 29.67 -2.94 -15.04
C LEU A 771 30.54 -2.68 -13.79
N ASN A 772 30.68 -3.69 -12.92
CA ASN A 772 31.43 -3.55 -11.67
C ASN A 772 32.96 -3.62 -11.88
N LEU A 773 33.43 -4.29 -12.92
CA LEU A 773 34.82 -4.21 -13.39
C LEU A 773 35.16 -2.77 -13.77
N ALA A 774 34.29 -2.11 -14.53
CA ALA A 774 34.51 -0.73 -14.93
C ALA A 774 34.53 0.23 -13.73
N LEU A 775 33.71 -0.02 -12.69
CA LEU A 775 33.78 0.71 -11.42
C LEU A 775 35.10 0.49 -10.69
N ALA A 776 35.54 -0.77 -10.58
CA ALA A 776 36.79 -1.12 -9.89
C ALA A 776 38.01 -0.50 -10.57
N VAL A 777 38.10 -0.61 -11.90
CA VAL A 777 39.16 0.03 -12.69
C VAL A 777 39.08 1.55 -12.62
N GLY A 778 37.88 2.14 -12.67
CA GLY A 778 37.69 3.59 -12.51
C GLY A 778 38.23 4.11 -11.18
N LEU A 779 38.01 3.39 -10.07
CA LEU A 779 38.56 3.72 -8.75
C LEU A 779 40.08 3.53 -8.67
N LEU A 780 40.62 2.50 -9.34
CA LEU A 780 42.07 2.26 -9.41
C LEU A 780 42.79 3.37 -10.17
N LEU A 781 42.25 3.78 -11.33
CA LEU A 781 42.81 4.86 -12.15
C LEU A 781 42.83 6.21 -11.42
N ARG A 782 41.90 6.40 -10.47
CA ARG A 782 41.77 7.64 -9.68
C ARG A 782 42.43 7.57 -8.30
N GLY A 783 43.32 6.59 -8.09
CA GLY A 783 44.22 6.57 -6.95
C GLY A 783 43.59 6.12 -5.63
N SER A 784 42.54 5.28 -5.66
CA SER A 784 41.96 4.70 -4.44
C SER A 784 43.02 4.03 -3.56
N ARG A 785 42.86 4.17 -2.22
CA ARG A 785 43.75 3.54 -1.22
C ARG A 785 43.59 2.01 -1.14
N HIS A 786 42.46 1.47 -1.62
CA HIS A 786 42.14 0.03 -1.54
C HIS A 786 42.55 -0.73 -2.82
N ARG A 787 43.78 -0.53 -3.30
CA ARG A 787 44.24 -1.06 -4.60
C ARG A 787 44.17 -2.57 -4.72
N LEU A 788 44.61 -3.30 -3.68
CA LEU A 788 44.60 -4.77 -3.66
C LEU A 788 43.18 -5.33 -3.75
N LEU A 789 42.25 -4.79 -2.95
CA LEU A 789 40.85 -5.19 -2.95
C LEU A 789 40.21 -4.96 -4.33
N LEU A 790 40.39 -3.77 -4.90
CA LEU A 790 39.83 -3.42 -6.21
C LEU A 790 40.44 -4.24 -7.35
N GLY A 791 41.74 -4.54 -7.28
CA GLY A 791 42.41 -5.44 -8.21
C GLY A 791 41.85 -6.87 -8.13
N GLY A 792 41.66 -7.39 -6.92
CA GLY A 792 41.04 -8.71 -6.71
C GLY A 792 39.62 -8.78 -7.26
N ILE A 793 38.80 -7.76 -7.02
CA ILE A 793 37.44 -7.67 -7.59
C ILE A 793 37.49 -7.63 -9.12
N ALA A 794 38.41 -6.86 -9.71
CA ALA A 794 38.57 -6.80 -11.16
C ALA A 794 38.92 -8.17 -11.78
N VAL A 795 39.82 -8.93 -11.15
CA VAL A 795 40.16 -10.31 -11.56
C VAL A 795 38.93 -11.21 -11.49
N ILE A 796 38.22 -11.18 -10.36
CA ILE A 796 37.01 -11.99 -10.14
C ILE A 796 35.93 -11.66 -11.18
N CYS A 797 35.71 -10.39 -11.52
CA CYS A 797 34.74 -10.00 -12.53
C CYS A 797 35.13 -10.49 -13.94
N ILE A 798 36.42 -10.43 -14.30
CA ILE A 798 36.89 -10.96 -15.59
C ILE A 798 36.67 -12.48 -15.65
N PHE A 799 37.03 -13.21 -14.60
CA PHE A 799 36.86 -14.65 -14.55
C PHE A 799 35.39 -15.05 -14.52
N GLY A 800 34.54 -14.30 -13.80
CA GLY A 800 33.10 -14.50 -13.79
C GLY A 800 32.46 -14.25 -15.15
N THR A 801 32.96 -13.27 -15.91
CA THR A 801 32.50 -13.01 -17.28
C THR A 801 32.84 -14.16 -18.23
N LEU A 802 34.04 -14.73 -18.09
CA LEU A 802 34.47 -15.91 -18.86
C LEU A 802 33.72 -17.17 -18.43
N GLY A 803 33.52 -17.38 -17.12
CA GLY A 803 32.79 -18.51 -16.53
C GLY A 803 31.29 -18.51 -16.82
N ALA A 804 30.71 -17.37 -17.21
CA ALA A 804 29.36 -17.33 -17.77
C ALA A 804 29.23 -18.18 -19.04
N GLY A 805 30.33 -18.37 -19.78
CA GLY A 805 30.39 -19.33 -20.89
C GLY A 805 29.49 -18.98 -22.08
N GLU A 806 29.33 -17.69 -22.37
CA GLU A 806 28.60 -17.16 -23.52
C GLU A 806 29.54 -16.37 -24.43
N PHE A 807 29.34 -16.44 -25.75
CA PHE A 807 30.19 -15.72 -26.70
C PHE A 807 29.92 -14.20 -26.67
N SER A 808 28.64 -13.83 -26.52
CA SER A 808 28.18 -12.44 -26.39
C SER A 808 28.88 -11.76 -25.22
N THR A 809 29.01 -12.41 -24.07
CA THR A 809 29.59 -11.80 -22.86
C THR A 809 31.07 -11.46 -23.01
N VAL A 810 31.85 -12.28 -23.74
CA VAL A 810 33.25 -11.99 -24.09
C VAL A 810 33.34 -10.77 -25.00
N LEU A 811 32.47 -10.66 -26.00
CA LEU A 811 32.36 -9.47 -26.85
C LEU A 811 32.03 -8.23 -26.02
N GLY A 812 31.06 -8.34 -25.12
CA GLY A 812 30.69 -7.27 -24.18
C GLY A 812 31.88 -6.79 -23.34
N LEU A 813 32.68 -7.72 -22.82
CA LEU A 813 33.90 -7.41 -22.06
C LEU A 813 34.94 -6.67 -22.92
N MET A 814 35.18 -7.12 -24.16
CA MET A 814 36.12 -6.46 -25.08
C MET A 814 35.66 -5.03 -25.42
N VAL A 815 34.37 -4.84 -25.73
CA VAL A 815 33.79 -3.53 -26.02
C VAL A 815 33.87 -2.61 -24.81
N ALA A 816 33.52 -3.10 -23.62
CA ALA A 816 33.60 -2.34 -22.38
C ALA A 816 35.04 -1.90 -22.08
N MET A 817 36.01 -2.81 -22.19
CA MET A 817 37.43 -2.51 -21.98
C MET A 817 37.97 -1.51 -23.00
N GLY A 818 37.60 -1.66 -24.28
CA GLY A 818 37.94 -0.69 -25.32
C GLY A 818 37.38 0.71 -25.02
N ALA A 819 36.10 0.79 -24.68
CA ALA A 819 35.45 2.05 -24.29
C ALA A 819 36.10 2.67 -23.05
N LEU A 820 36.49 1.86 -22.07
CA LEU A 820 37.19 2.28 -20.86
C LEU A 820 38.57 2.87 -21.18
N ILE A 821 39.36 2.19 -22.01
CA ILE A 821 40.70 2.65 -22.44
C ILE A 821 40.60 3.95 -23.24
N ILE A 822 39.68 4.03 -24.19
CA ILE A 822 39.48 5.22 -25.03
C ILE A 822 39.04 6.41 -24.18
N THR A 823 38.10 6.21 -23.25
CA THR A 823 37.53 7.30 -22.44
C THR A 823 38.49 7.76 -21.35
N SER A 824 39.24 6.84 -20.74
CA SER A 824 40.22 7.16 -19.68
C SER A 824 41.61 7.55 -20.23
N LYS A 825 41.89 7.30 -21.51
CA LYS A 825 43.21 7.42 -22.14
C LYS A 825 44.31 6.58 -21.46
N ALA A 826 43.94 5.57 -20.69
CA ALA A 826 44.88 4.73 -19.93
C ALA A 826 45.31 3.49 -20.74
N THR A 827 46.19 3.67 -21.74
CA THR A 827 46.70 2.57 -22.58
C THR A 827 47.44 1.48 -21.79
N ARG A 828 47.98 1.82 -20.62
CA ARG A 828 48.63 0.86 -19.68
C ARG A 828 47.69 -0.27 -19.25
N LEU A 829 46.37 -0.07 -19.31
CA LEU A 829 45.40 -1.13 -19.02
C LEU A 829 45.53 -2.33 -19.95
N LEU A 830 46.00 -2.15 -21.19
CA LEU A 830 46.26 -3.26 -22.12
C LEU A 830 47.30 -4.24 -21.57
N GLY A 831 48.35 -3.71 -20.93
CA GLY A 831 49.42 -4.50 -20.32
C GLY A 831 48.96 -5.36 -19.14
N TYR A 832 47.86 -4.97 -18.47
CA TYR A 832 47.27 -5.77 -17.39
C TYR A 832 46.14 -6.68 -17.90
N ALA A 833 45.33 -6.21 -18.84
CA ALA A 833 44.17 -6.93 -19.34
C ALA A 833 44.57 -8.20 -20.11
N LEU A 834 45.61 -8.13 -20.96
CA LEU A 834 46.00 -9.24 -21.81
C LEU A 834 46.52 -10.46 -21.00
N PRO A 835 47.46 -10.32 -20.04
CA PRO A 835 47.84 -11.45 -19.19
C PRO A 835 46.68 -12.00 -18.36
N LEU A 836 45.79 -11.13 -17.85
CA LEU A 836 44.65 -11.57 -17.05
C LEU A 836 43.63 -12.37 -17.87
N LEU A 837 43.38 -11.97 -19.12
CA LEU A 837 42.51 -12.69 -20.04
C LEU A 837 43.12 -14.04 -20.42
N LEU A 838 44.44 -14.12 -20.60
CA LEU A 838 45.12 -15.39 -20.86
C LEU A 838 45.01 -16.34 -19.67
N VAL A 839 45.34 -15.87 -18.47
CA VAL A 839 45.22 -16.68 -17.24
C VAL A 839 43.75 -17.06 -17.01
N GLY A 840 42.82 -16.12 -17.12
CA GLY A 840 41.39 -16.38 -16.98
C GLY A 840 40.88 -17.39 -18.00
N GLY A 841 41.35 -17.31 -19.25
CA GLY A 841 41.04 -18.26 -20.31
C GLY A 841 41.60 -19.66 -20.04
N MET A 842 42.79 -19.77 -19.46
CA MET A 842 43.35 -21.05 -19.01
C MET A 842 42.56 -21.64 -17.85
N VAL A 843 42.21 -20.85 -16.83
CA VAL A 843 41.45 -21.32 -15.67
C VAL A 843 40.03 -21.72 -16.05
N MET A 844 39.37 -20.94 -16.93
CA MET A 844 38.02 -21.22 -17.42
C MET A 844 38.00 -22.11 -18.68
N TRP A 845 39.13 -22.74 -19.03
CA TRP A 845 39.23 -23.56 -20.24
C TRP A 845 38.15 -24.65 -20.36
N PRO A 846 37.78 -25.40 -19.29
CA PRO A 846 36.73 -26.42 -19.40
C PRO A 846 35.38 -25.87 -19.89
N VAL A 847 35.05 -24.62 -19.50
CA VAL A 847 33.83 -23.92 -19.92
C VAL A 847 33.94 -23.46 -21.37
N ILE A 848 35.11 -22.92 -21.74
CA ILE A 848 35.39 -22.40 -23.09
C ILE A 848 35.42 -23.54 -24.11
N GLU A 849 36.09 -24.64 -23.80
CA GLU A 849 36.22 -25.83 -24.65
C GLU A 849 34.84 -26.39 -25.03
N THR A 850 33.97 -26.56 -24.04
CA THR A 850 32.59 -27.03 -24.24
C THR A 850 31.82 -26.14 -25.22
N ARG A 851 32.13 -24.83 -25.27
CA ARG A 851 31.50 -23.89 -26.21
C ARG A 851 32.13 -23.94 -27.59
N LEU A 852 33.43 -24.16 -27.68
CA LEU A 852 34.13 -24.32 -28.94
C LEU A 852 33.72 -25.61 -29.67
N MET A 853 33.31 -26.66 -28.95
CA MET A 853 32.73 -27.87 -29.55
C MET A 853 31.49 -27.58 -30.42
N GLY A 854 30.72 -26.54 -30.08
CA GLY A 854 29.55 -26.13 -30.88
C GLY A 854 29.88 -25.58 -32.28
N PHE A 855 31.16 -25.33 -32.59
CA PHE A 855 31.62 -24.96 -33.93
C PHE A 855 31.84 -26.17 -34.84
N GLN A 856 31.69 -27.40 -34.34
CA GLN A 856 31.78 -28.63 -35.13
C GLN A 856 30.51 -28.91 -35.96
N SER A 857 29.59 -27.94 -36.06
CA SER A 857 28.39 -28.07 -36.89
C SER A 857 28.74 -28.20 -38.37
N ALA A 858 27.87 -28.88 -39.13
CA ALA A 858 28.05 -29.04 -40.58
C ALA A 858 28.03 -27.70 -41.36
N ALA A 859 27.51 -26.63 -40.76
CA ALA A 859 27.42 -25.29 -41.37
C ALA A 859 28.65 -24.41 -41.08
N GLY A 860 29.60 -24.85 -40.25
CA GLY A 860 30.77 -24.05 -39.83
C GLY A 860 30.43 -22.86 -38.92
N LEU A 861 29.17 -22.75 -38.48
CA LEU A 861 28.67 -21.74 -37.53
C LEU A 861 28.25 -22.42 -36.23
N PRO A 862 28.28 -21.74 -35.07
CA PRO A 862 27.80 -22.32 -33.82
C PRO A 862 26.34 -22.77 -33.91
N ASP A 863 26.01 -23.97 -33.42
CA ASP A 863 24.63 -24.49 -33.41
C ASP A 863 23.66 -23.50 -32.73
N SER A 864 24.11 -22.82 -31.68
CA SER A 864 23.31 -21.80 -30.98
C SER A 864 22.92 -20.60 -31.86
N TRP A 865 23.74 -20.25 -32.85
CA TRP A 865 23.43 -19.15 -33.78
C TRP A 865 22.43 -19.59 -34.83
N ILE A 866 22.55 -20.84 -35.29
CA ILE A 866 21.62 -21.44 -36.24
C ILE A 866 20.23 -21.55 -35.60
N VAL A 867 20.16 -22.05 -34.36
CA VAL A 867 18.90 -22.14 -33.59
C VAL A 867 18.29 -20.76 -33.36
N ARG A 868 19.08 -19.75 -32.96
CA ARG A 868 18.60 -18.37 -32.79
C ARG A 868 18.03 -17.79 -34.08
N LEU A 869 18.74 -17.96 -35.19
CA LEU A 869 18.27 -17.48 -36.49
C LEU A 869 17.02 -18.22 -36.94
N HIS A 870 16.92 -19.52 -36.68
CA HIS A 870 15.70 -20.30 -36.91
C HIS A 870 14.55 -19.76 -36.07
N ASN A 871 14.74 -19.56 -34.76
CA ASN A 871 13.72 -19.04 -33.85
C ASN A 871 13.18 -17.68 -34.30
N LEU A 872 14.07 -16.76 -34.71
CA LEU A 872 13.69 -15.45 -35.21
C LEU A 872 12.90 -15.54 -36.52
N ASN A 873 13.37 -16.35 -37.49
CA ASN A 873 12.69 -16.53 -38.77
C ASN A 873 11.33 -17.25 -38.65
N THR A 874 11.20 -18.20 -37.71
CA THR A 874 10.03 -19.04 -37.58
C THR A 874 8.96 -18.41 -36.69
N TYR A 875 9.32 -17.85 -35.54
CA TYR A 875 8.36 -17.44 -34.51
C TYR A 875 8.17 -15.92 -34.38
N PHE A 876 9.15 -15.10 -34.76
CA PHE A 876 9.11 -13.66 -34.45
C PHE A 876 8.99 -12.76 -35.68
N TRP A 877 9.85 -12.91 -36.69
CA TRP A 877 9.85 -12.03 -37.87
C TRP A 877 8.58 -12.09 -38.71
N PRO A 878 7.93 -13.25 -38.94
CA PRO A 878 6.68 -13.29 -39.70
C PRO A 878 5.60 -12.40 -39.06
N ASP A 879 5.39 -12.54 -37.75
CA ASP A 879 4.42 -11.75 -36.99
C ASP A 879 4.83 -10.28 -36.87
N LEU A 880 6.12 -9.99 -36.71
CA LEU A 880 6.63 -8.62 -36.62
C LEU A 880 6.46 -7.84 -37.94
N LEU A 881 6.66 -8.51 -39.07
CA LEU A 881 6.58 -7.89 -40.40
C LEU A 881 5.14 -7.85 -40.94
N ALA A 882 4.24 -8.66 -40.41
CA ALA A 882 2.81 -8.63 -40.73
C ALA A 882 2.09 -7.39 -40.16
N ASP A 883 1.01 -6.96 -40.83
CA ASP A 883 0.02 -5.96 -40.36
C ASP A 883 0.60 -4.64 -39.80
N GLY A 884 1.76 -4.23 -40.29
CA GLY A 884 2.45 -3.03 -39.80
C GLY A 884 2.87 -3.12 -38.32
N ASN A 885 3.03 -4.33 -37.78
CA ASN A 885 3.42 -4.54 -36.38
C ASN A 885 4.79 -3.93 -36.04
N TRP A 886 5.71 -3.84 -37.01
CA TRP A 886 6.98 -3.13 -36.85
C TRP A 886 6.82 -1.65 -36.41
N ALA A 887 5.69 -1.00 -36.70
CA ALA A 887 5.45 0.39 -36.35
C ALA A 887 5.13 0.58 -34.85
N PHE A 888 4.33 -0.31 -34.25
CA PHE A 888 3.80 -0.14 -32.89
C PHE A 888 4.01 -1.35 -31.96
N GLY A 889 4.66 -2.39 -32.44
CA GLY A 889 4.86 -3.66 -31.74
C GLY A 889 3.76 -4.68 -32.02
N VAL A 890 4.10 -5.94 -31.72
CA VAL A 890 3.19 -7.08 -31.75
C VAL A 890 2.48 -7.20 -30.39
N ARG A 891 3.28 -7.33 -29.32
CA ARG A 891 2.82 -7.42 -27.93
C ARG A 891 4.00 -7.28 -26.94
N PRO A 892 3.78 -6.89 -25.68
CA PRO A 892 4.85 -6.78 -24.68
C PRO A 892 5.51 -8.11 -24.29
N SER A 893 4.79 -9.23 -24.32
CA SER A 893 5.38 -10.53 -23.95
C SER A 893 6.54 -10.89 -24.88
N ALA A 894 7.72 -11.12 -24.30
CA ALA A 894 8.95 -11.42 -25.01
C ALA A 894 9.11 -12.93 -25.32
N ARG A 895 8.01 -13.67 -25.35
CA ARG A 895 7.96 -15.11 -25.62
C ARG A 895 6.74 -15.50 -26.45
N VAL A 896 6.89 -16.58 -27.20
CA VAL A 896 5.84 -17.21 -28.02
C VAL A 896 5.70 -18.67 -27.59
N ALA A 897 4.47 -19.16 -27.46
CA ALA A 897 4.21 -20.55 -27.07
C ALA A 897 4.70 -21.52 -28.16
N ALA A 898 5.41 -22.57 -27.74
CA ALA A 898 5.97 -23.60 -28.61
C ALA A 898 5.93 -24.94 -27.86
N ALA A 899 4.89 -25.74 -28.14
CA ALA A 899 4.58 -26.95 -27.37
C ALA A 899 5.65 -28.04 -27.41
N HIS A 900 6.56 -27.98 -28.40
CA HIS A 900 7.64 -28.95 -28.58
C HIS A 900 8.98 -28.52 -27.95
N GLU A 901 9.04 -27.33 -27.36
CA GLU A 901 10.23 -26.79 -26.70
C GLU A 901 10.27 -27.16 -25.22
N GLU A 902 11.47 -27.25 -24.65
CA GLU A 902 11.69 -27.66 -23.25
C GLU A 902 10.91 -26.81 -22.23
N PHE A 903 10.72 -25.52 -22.52
CA PHE A 903 9.98 -24.58 -21.67
C PHE A 903 8.51 -24.41 -22.07
N GLY A 904 8.05 -25.07 -23.14
CA GLY A 904 6.74 -24.83 -23.75
C GLY A 904 6.61 -23.47 -24.47
N TYR A 905 7.72 -22.73 -24.60
CA TYR A 905 7.79 -21.43 -25.28
C TYR A 905 9.22 -21.12 -25.77
N VAL A 906 9.31 -20.21 -26.74
CA VAL A 906 10.56 -19.64 -27.27
C VAL A 906 10.67 -18.18 -26.85
N TRP A 907 11.82 -17.78 -26.32
CA TRP A 907 12.14 -16.38 -26.01
C TRP A 907 12.67 -15.64 -27.23
N ILE A 908 12.51 -14.33 -27.27
CA ILE A 908 13.14 -13.51 -28.29
C ILE A 908 14.63 -13.31 -27.99
N GLU A 909 15.46 -13.95 -28.80
CA GLU A 909 16.93 -13.93 -28.70
C GLU A 909 17.52 -12.89 -29.67
N SER A 910 17.01 -11.65 -29.59
CA SER A 910 17.56 -10.46 -30.26
C SER A 910 17.02 -9.20 -29.58
N GLY A 911 17.90 -8.38 -28.99
CA GLY A 911 17.50 -7.18 -28.25
C GLY A 911 16.85 -6.10 -29.12
N TYR A 912 17.34 -5.85 -30.34
CA TYR A 912 16.71 -4.89 -31.25
C TYR A 912 15.38 -5.40 -31.80
N THR A 913 15.29 -6.71 -32.10
CA THR A 913 14.00 -7.32 -32.47
C THR A 913 13.03 -7.25 -31.30
N TRP A 914 13.49 -7.41 -30.05
CA TRP A 914 12.69 -7.23 -28.84
C TRP A 914 12.12 -5.81 -28.70
N LEU A 915 12.90 -4.76 -29.00
CA LEU A 915 12.40 -3.39 -28.99
C LEU A 915 11.28 -3.19 -30.01
N LEU A 916 11.47 -3.71 -31.23
CA LEU A 916 10.47 -3.62 -32.29
C LEU A 916 9.23 -4.48 -32.00
N TRP A 917 9.41 -5.69 -31.49
CA TRP A 917 8.34 -6.59 -31.08
C TRP A 917 7.51 -6.02 -29.94
N GLY A 918 8.16 -5.53 -28.90
CA GLY A 918 7.53 -5.08 -27.67
C GLY A 918 6.78 -3.77 -27.81
N GLY A 919 7.28 -2.81 -28.61
CA GLY A 919 6.67 -1.47 -28.72
C GLY A 919 7.01 -0.72 -30.00
N GLY A 920 7.47 -1.41 -31.04
CA GLY A 920 7.70 -0.86 -32.38
C GLY A 920 8.74 0.26 -32.45
N LEU A 921 8.58 1.12 -33.46
CA LEU A 921 9.39 2.32 -33.63
C LEU A 921 9.38 3.27 -32.40
N PRO A 922 8.26 3.46 -31.67
CA PRO A 922 8.26 4.26 -30.44
C PRO A 922 9.23 3.74 -29.37
N LEU A 923 9.27 2.43 -29.12
CA LEU A 923 10.17 1.85 -28.12
C LEU A 923 11.62 1.88 -28.59
N LEU A 924 11.87 1.59 -29.87
CA LEU A 924 13.20 1.70 -30.46
C LEU A 924 13.71 3.16 -30.40
N GLY A 925 12.89 4.13 -30.76
CA GLY A 925 13.21 5.56 -30.69
C GLY A 925 13.48 6.03 -29.26
N ALA A 926 12.69 5.55 -28.29
CA ALA A 926 12.91 5.83 -26.87
C ALA A 926 14.24 5.23 -26.37
N TYR A 927 14.62 4.03 -26.82
CA TYR A 927 15.91 3.41 -26.51
C TYR A 927 17.08 4.22 -27.10
N VAL A 928 17.00 4.62 -28.37
CA VAL A 928 18.03 5.47 -29.00
C VAL A 928 18.18 6.80 -28.26
N ALA A 929 17.06 7.45 -27.92
CA ALA A 929 17.07 8.70 -27.15
C ALA A 929 17.71 8.50 -25.76
N PHE A 930 17.39 7.41 -25.08
CA PHE A 930 18.00 7.02 -23.81
C PHE A 930 19.51 6.84 -23.95
N VAL A 931 19.97 6.03 -24.92
CA VAL A 931 21.41 5.78 -25.15
C VAL A 931 22.15 7.09 -25.39
N VAL A 932 21.64 7.94 -26.29
CA VAL A 932 22.29 9.23 -26.61
C VAL A 932 22.38 10.14 -25.39
N VAL A 933 21.28 10.29 -24.63
CA VAL A 933 21.25 11.19 -23.46
C VAL A 933 22.11 10.64 -22.33
N ALA A 934 21.99 9.35 -22.02
CA ALA A 934 22.76 8.69 -20.96
C ALA A 934 24.26 8.68 -21.27
N LEU A 935 24.64 8.37 -22.52
CA LEU A 935 26.04 8.33 -22.93
C LEU A 935 26.67 9.73 -22.93
N ARG A 936 25.99 10.75 -23.50
CA ARG A 936 26.50 12.13 -23.48
C ARG A 936 26.74 12.63 -22.07
N ARG A 937 25.81 12.37 -21.15
CA ARG A 937 25.95 12.78 -19.75
C ARG A 937 27.06 12.03 -19.03
N SER A 938 27.15 10.71 -19.25
CA SER A 938 28.18 9.87 -18.63
C SER A 938 29.59 10.23 -19.14
N LEU A 939 29.73 10.54 -20.43
CA LEU A 939 30.98 11.04 -21.04
C LEU A 939 31.39 12.41 -20.46
N ALA A 940 30.44 13.33 -20.30
CA ALA A 940 30.71 14.63 -19.72
C ALA A 940 31.22 14.49 -18.28
N ALA A 941 30.55 13.67 -17.47
CA ALA A 941 30.95 13.39 -16.08
C ALA A 941 32.31 12.69 -15.99
N ALA A 942 32.57 11.69 -16.85
CA ALA A 942 33.83 10.96 -16.90
C ALA A 942 35.04 11.89 -17.17
N ARG A 943 34.84 12.91 -18.02
CA ARG A 943 35.88 13.87 -18.41
C ARG A 943 36.05 15.04 -17.42
N ARG A 944 34.97 15.51 -16.80
CA ARG A 944 34.98 16.73 -15.96
C ARG A 944 35.41 16.49 -14.52
N SER A 945 35.03 15.36 -13.93
CA SER A 945 35.28 15.07 -12.51
C SER A 945 36.34 14.01 -12.36
N THR A 946 37.27 14.16 -11.40
CA THR A 946 38.23 13.14 -10.96
C THR A 946 37.77 12.37 -9.71
N GLY A 947 36.66 12.79 -9.09
CA GLY A 947 36.05 12.16 -7.92
C GLY A 947 35.12 10.99 -8.24
N VAL A 948 34.14 10.74 -7.35
CA VAL A 948 33.17 9.63 -7.47
C VAL A 948 32.30 9.77 -8.72
N VAL A 949 31.88 10.99 -9.04
CA VAL A 949 31.03 11.30 -10.20
C VAL A 949 31.66 10.83 -11.52
N GLY A 950 32.95 11.08 -11.72
CA GLY A 950 33.61 10.63 -12.94
C GLY A 950 33.95 9.14 -12.97
N VAL A 951 34.05 8.45 -11.82
CA VAL A 951 34.10 6.97 -11.77
C VAL A 951 32.79 6.40 -12.29
N ILE A 952 31.67 6.92 -11.80
CA ILE A 952 30.32 6.52 -12.23
C ILE A 952 30.16 6.78 -13.74
N GLY A 953 30.57 7.97 -14.20
CA GLY A 953 30.56 8.32 -15.62
C GLY A 953 31.37 7.34 -16.48
N LEU A 954 32.60 7.00 -16.06
CA LEU A 954 33.46 6.08 -16.81
C LEU A 954 32.85 4.67 -16.89
N ALA A 955 32.31 4.17 -15.78
CA ALA A 955 31.67 2.85 -15.75
C ALA A 955 30.40 2.77 -16.60
N LEU A 956 29.56 3.81 -16.54
CA LEU A 956 28.36 3.91 -17.38
C LEU A 956 28.70 4.00 -18.86
N VAL A 957 29.76 4.73 -19.25
CA VAL A 957 30.21 4.77 -20.65
C VAL A 957 30.60 3.38 -21.14
N ALA A 958 31.44 2.67 -20.38
CA ALA A 958 31.88 1.32 -20.75
C ALA A 958 30.70 0.34 -20.87
N TYR A 959 29.78 0.37 -19.90
CA TYR A 959 28.62 -0.52 -19.88
C TYR A 959 27.58 -0.18 -20.95
N ILE A 960 27.28 1.11 -21.21
CA ILE A 960 26.33 1.50 -22.26
C ILE A 960 26.85 1.06 -23.64
N TRP A 961 28.14 1.21 -23.93
CA TRP A 961 28.73 0.71 -25.17
C TRP A 961 28.64 -0.80 -25.30
N ALA A 962 28.95 -1.54 -24.22
CA ALA A 962 28.79 -2.99 -24.21
C ALA A 962 27.32 -3.37 -24.43
N ASN A 963 26.37 -2.74 -23.72
CA ASN A 963 24.94 -3.01 -23.87
C ASN A 963 24.46 -2.79 -25.31
N VAL A 964 24.85 -1.68 -25.96
CA VAL A 964 24.51 -1.40 -27.37
C VAL A 964 25.02 -2.50 -28.31
N ALA A 965 26.23 -3.01 -28.09
CA ALA A 965 26.77 -4.12 -28.88
C ALA A 965 26.04 -5.44 -28.60
N LEU A 966 25.74 -5.71 -27.32
CA LEU A 966 25.11 -6.94 -26.85
C LEU A 966 23.62 -7.05 -27.24
N MET A 967 22.94 -5.92 -27.43
CA MET A 967 21.54 -5.87 -27.91
C MET A 967 21.34 -6.49 -29.30
N ASN A 968 22.41 -6.78 -30.05
CA ASN A 968 22.31 -7.60 -31.28
C ASN A 968 21.92 -9.05 -30.99
N PHE A 969 22.30 -9.57 -29.82
CA PHE A 969 22.12 -10.96 -29.45
C PHE A 969 20.93 -11.16 -28.52
N ASP A 970 20.77 -10.33 -27.49
CA ASP A 970 19.76 -10.56 -26.45
C ASP A 970 19.27 -9.23 -25.84
N PRO A 971 18.12 -9.18 -25.14
CA PRO A 971 17.58 -7.94 -24.55
C PRO A 971 18.29 -7.51 -23.25
N HIS A 972 19.61 -7.29 -23.32
CA HIS A 972 20.50 -6.97 -22.20
C HIS A 972 20.07 -5.74 -21.38
N LEU A 973 19.30 -4.79 -21.94
CA LEU A 973 18.74 -3.64 -21.22
C LEU A 973 17.89 -4.04 -19.99
N THR A 974 17.30 -5.24 -20.02
CA THR A 974 16.35 -5.71 -19.00
C THR A 974 16.89 -6.83 -18.11
N TYR A 975 18.17 -7.17 -18.27
CA TYR A 975 18.79 -8.25 -17.51
C TYR A 975 18.90 -7.92 -16.03
N ARG A 976 18.42 -8.87 -15.23
CA ARG A 976 18.22 -8.75 -13.79
C ARG A 976 19.58 -8.58 -13.09
N GLY A 977 19.62 -7.76 -12.06
CA GLY A 977 20.84 -7.39 -11.34
C GLY A 977 21.61 -6.27 -12.05
N ALA A 978 21.99 -6.47 -13.31
CA ALA A 978 22.79 -5.51 -14.06
C ALA A 978 22.01 -4.25 -14.45
N ALA A 979 20.77 -4.40 -14.92
CA ALA A 979 19.91 -3.28 -15.28
C ALA A 979 19.56 -2.42 -14.05
N GLU A 980 19.24 -3.04 -12.91
CA GLU A 980 19.01 -2.33 -11.65
C GLU A 980 20.26 -1.55 -11.20
N ALA A 981 21.44 -2.15 -11.32
CA ALA A 981 22.71 -1.49 -11.00
C ALA A 981 22.98 -0.28 -11.93
N MET A 982 22.76 -0.44 -13.25
CA MET A 982 22.90 0.66 -14.22
C MET A 982 21.95 1.82 -13.90
N PHE A 983 20.67 1.55 -13.66
CA PHE A 983 19.67 2.58 -13.32
C PHE A 983 20.01 3.26 -11.98
N GLY A 984 20.51 2.50 -11.00
CA GLY A 984 21.02 3.05 -9.75
C GLY A 984 22.20 4.03 -9.96
N LEU A 985 23.14 3.68 -10.84
CA LEU A 985 24.27 4.55 -11.18
C LEU A 985 23.83 5.82 -11.93
N LEU A 986 22.87 5.71 -12.86
CA LEU A 986 22.27 6.86 -13.53
C LEU A 986 21.58 7.82 -12.55
N ALA A 987 20.93 7.28 -11.51
CA ALA A 987 20.33 8.08 -10.45
C ALA A 987 21.37 8.84 -9.62
N MET A 988 22.46 8.16 -9.22
CA MET A 988 23.56 8.79 -8.47
C MET A 988 24.26 9.87 -9.29
N LEU A 989 24.59 9.57 -10.56
CA LEU A 989 25.18 10.52 -11.50
C LEU A 989 24.34 11.79 -11.57
N ARG A 990 23.02 11.63 -11.74
CA ARG A 990 22.10 12.75 -11.86
C ARG A 990 22.07 13.64 -10.63
N ASN A 991 22.13 13.08 -9.42
CA ASN A 991 22.03 13.85 -8.18
C ASN A 991 23.30 14.65 -7.91
N LEU A 992 24.45 14.02 -8.07
CA LEU A 992 25.74 14.62 -7.70
C LEU A 992 26.23 15.66 -8.72
N ASP A 993 25.85 15.50 -9.99
CA ASP A 993 26.18 16.42 -11.08
C ASP A 993 25.46 17.79 -10.93
N GLN A 994 24.31 17.86 -10.25
CA GLN A 994 23.61 19.13 -9.97
C GLN A 994 24.23 19.94 -8.82
N GLU A 995 24.82 19.29 -7.82
CA GLU A 995 25.52 19.99 -6.73
C GLU A 995 26.75 20.74 -7.27
N GLN A 996 27.48 20.13 -8.21
CA GLN A 996 28.66 20.76 -8.82
C GLN A 996 28.32 21.93 -9.75
N GLU A 997 27.19 21.88 -10.47
CA GLU A 997 26.72 23.03 -11.28
C GLU A 997 26.31 24.21 -10.37
N GLN A 998 25.69 23.95 -9.21
CA GLN A 998 25.26 24.99 -8.27
C GLN A 998 26.41 25.60 -7.44
N GLU A 999 27.49 24.86 -7.17
CA GLU A 999 28.69 25.40 -6.51
C GLU A 999 29.57 26.21 -7.49
N SER A 1000 29.35 26.08 -8.81
CA SER A 1000 30.12 26.78 -9.85
C SER A 1000 29.48 28.08 -10.37
N THR A 1001 28.24 28.36 -9.95
CA THR A 1001 27.47 29.60 -10.24
C THR A 1001 27.27 30.39 -8.97
#